data_AF-A0A935IWN9-F1
#
_entry.id   AF-A0A935IWN9-F1
#
_cell.length_a   1.000
_cell.length_b   1.000
_cell.length_c   1.000
_cell.angle_alpha   90.00
_cell.angle_beta   90.00
_cell.angle_gamma   90.00
#
_symmetry.space_group_name_H-M   'P 1'
#
loop_
_entity.id
_entity.type
_entity.pdbx_description
1 polymer ?
#
loop_
_entity_poly.entity_id
_entity_poly.type
_entity_poly.pdbx_seq_one_letter_code
_entity_poly.pdbx_strand_id
1 'polypeptide(L)'
;MNNQTVTRPLKAFLCHASGDKPPVREFYKRLVFEGVDAWLDKEKLLPGQDWRVEIPRAVHEADVVIVFLSNKSISKEGYVQKEIKFALDIAEEKPEGTIFLIPARLEECVVPERLSRWHWVDLYEENGFAQLLRSLKLRADAVRATVEPSSYEDTDKEVEHKLEQLYTEGLAAFYTEEWDKACQRFQMILSEHPNHKNAAEKLTEAEKQRSLAKLYAQAAQGHKAENWSETIQALEELLQKSAEYKDAAQLLRNAKKQKRLKELYAEAKALHAAQKWQAVLKVFEQIFLIEHSYPDPDSLLASARKEVAELQRLSSLNDQYSLALRGMESGNWYEARRLLETVHKSQTGFLETEKLLKSVENQILKVEETRRQNDQINTLYEQAHGLLRSKKWRNALDKMEEIRKLDDQFLDKDGISEKAKNVLTLEEQDAQRQNELAAMYAESARLLKEGKYQEALDKWQEVKTVDPKYPDRQWVQRTARKKLSSIARPVRAKFRYTIIGSNSIKIVSVILFFSLLGAGMIALSKSSADSTSLMRDNFNSILYNGSFNHNKWTEQPQNPKKVFYQQGGRLVLNQPERDIASFLLVKDFEFSTTSITLIQADLMVDTIEDNASIQLHALTTRGRFICGLQASIRHCFYESNYGGPVTQIKTVYSQNNGWHTFYIEINPFTHMAFFHIDGDQVGSSVLAADEQLTGVIIGVWNSTGLPAKGYIDNVSIETRGSP
;
A
#
# COMPACT_ATOMS: atom_id res chain seq x y z
N MET A 1 -65.71 53.19 73.63
CA MET A 1 -65.43 53.81 72.32
C MET A 1 -64.20 54.68 72.50
N ASN A 2 -63.06 54.30 71.94
CA ASN A 2 -61.84 55.12 72.02
C ASN A 2 -61.74 55.93 70.73
N ASN A 3 -61.89 57.26 70.83
CA ASN A 3 -61.51 58.14 69.73
C ASN A 3 -59.98 58.17 69.64
N GLN A 4 -59.40 57.35 68.75
CA GLN A 4 -58.03 57.55 68.31
C GLN A 4 -57.98 58.83 67.46
N THR A 5 -57.64 59.94 68.10
CA THR A 5 -57.33 61.19 67.40
C THR A 5 -56.05 60.99 66.60
N VAL A 6 -56.16 60.93 65.28
CA VAL A 6 -55.00 60.76 64.38
C VAL A 6 -54.11 62.00 64.50
N THR A 7 -52.99 61.84 65.22
CA THR A 7 -51.92 62.83 65.30
C THR A 7 -51.05 62.74 64.06
N ARG A 8 -50.86 63.87 63.38
CA ARG A 8 -49.94 63.99 62.23
C ARG A 8 -48.49 64.14 62.72
N PRO A 9 -47.46 63.83 61.91
CA PRO A 9 -46.09 64.21 62.22
C PRO A 9 -45.93 65.74 62.35
N LEU A 10 -44.95 66.15 63.15
CA LEU A 10 -44.51 67.54 63.29
C LEU A 10 -43.90 68.04 61.98
N LYS A 11 -44.38 69.17 61.43
CA LYS A 11 -43.79 69.82 60.26
C LYS A 11 -42.65 70.75 60.66
N ALA A 12 -41.43 70.47 60.20
CA ALA A 12 -40.24 71.29 60.52
C ALA A 12 -39.57 71.85 59.26
N PHE A 13 -39.53 73.18 59.10
CA PHE A 13 -38.84 73.81 57.96
C PHE A 13 -37.34 73.98 58.24
N LEU A 14 -36.48 73.54 57.30
CA LEU A 14 -35.02 73.59 57.44
C LEU A 14 -34.41 74.77 56.66
N CYS A 15 -34.45 75.97 57.26
CA CYS A 15 -33.86 77.17 56.69
C CYS A 15 -32.33 77.11 56.81
N HIS A 16 -31.62 77.18 55.68
CA HIS A 16 -30.17 76.99 55.63
C HIS A 16 -29.53 77.79 54.50
N ALA A 17 -28.24 78.12 54.62
CA ALA A 17 -27.52 78.69 53.49
C ALA A 17 -27.19 77.61 52.44
N SER A 18 -27.20 78.00 51.16
CA SER A 18 -26.97 77.10 50.03
C SER A 18 -25.65 76.32 50.06
N GLY A 19 -24.65 76.79 50.83
CA GLY A 19 -23.37 76.12 51.04
C GLY A 19 -23.37 75.08 52.17
N ASP A 20 -24.37 75.13 53.06
CA ASP A 20 -24.50 74.29 54.25
C ASP A 20 -25.45 73.10 54.00
N LYS A 21 -25.90 72.96 52.75
CA LYS A 21 -26.79 71.89 52.29
C LYS A 21 -26.27 70.48 52.58
N PRO A 22 -24.95 70.17 52.47
CA PRO A 22 -24.44 68.84 52.81
C PRO A 22 -24.66 68.43 54.28
N PRO A 23 -24.21 69.18 55.33
CA PRO A 23 -24.51 68.80 56.71
C PRO A 23 -26.01 68.88 57.04
N VAL A 24 -26.75 69.86 56.50
CA VAL A 24 -28.20 69.97 56.73
C VAL A 24 -28.98 68.76 56.18
N ARG A 25 -28.52 68.13 55.10
CA ARG A 25 -29.12 66.89 54.56
C ARG A 25 -28.97 65.70 55.53
N GLU A 26 -27.88 65.61 56.30
CA GLU A 26 -27.73 64.54 57.29
C GLU A 26 -28.65 64.79 58.51
N PHE A 27 -28.82 66.05 58.93
CA PHE A 27 -29.84 66.41 59.91
C PHE A 27 -31.27 66.17 59.40
N TYR A 28 -31.56 66.43 58.12
CA TYR A 28 -32.84 66.09 57.49
C TYR A 28 -33.16 64.60 57.60
N LYS A 29 -32.24 63.71 57.20
CA LYS A 29 -32.40 62.26 57.34
C LYS A 29 -32.70 61.85 58.77
N ARG A 30 -31.93 62.39 59.73
CA ARG A 30 -32.07 62.05 61.16
C ARG A 30 -33.40 62.56 61.75
N LEU A 31 -33.88 63.72 61.31
CA LEU A 31 -35.19 64.24 61.71
C LEU A 31 -36.34 63.40 61.13
N VAL A 32 -36.24 62.98 59.85
CA VAL A 32 -37.23 62.09 59.22
C VAL A 32 -37.28 60.72 59.92
N PHE A 33 -36.12 60.15 60.27
CA PHE A 33 -36.03 58.89 61.04
C PHE A 33 -36.72 58.98 62.42
N GLU A 34 -36.60 60.12 63.11
CA GLU A 34 -37.28 60.42 64.38
C GLU A 34 -38.78 60.78 64.22
N GLY A 35 -39.34 60.67 63.01
CA GLY A 35 -40.77 60.89 62.73
C GLY A 35 -41.17 62.33 62.44
N VAL A 36 -40.22 63.24 62.19
CA VAL A 36 -40.50 64.64 61.83
C VAL A 36 -40.73 64.75 60.32
N ASP A 37 -41.82 65.40 59.89
CA ASP A 37 -42.01 65.81 58.50
C ASP A 37 -41.13 67.03 58.20
N ALA A 38 -39.82 66.78 58.06
CA ALA A 38 -38.83 67.79 57.74
C ALA A 38 -39.03 68.28 56.30
N TRP A 39 -38.97 69.60 56.10
CA TRP A 39 -39.04 70.23 54.79
C TRP A 39 -37.67 70.77 54.39
N LEU A 40 -37.14 70.23 53.30
CA LEU A 40 -35.88 70.66 52.67
C LEU A 40 -36.12 70.81 51.17
N ASP A 41 -35.80 71.98 50.63
CA ASP A 41 -36.05 72.41 49.24
C ASP A 41 -35.75 71.33 48.19
N LYS A 42 -34.58 70.69 48.25
CA LYS A 42 -34.16 69.70 47.23
C LYS A 42 -34.81 68.32 47.36
N GLU A 43 -35.47 68.05 48.47
CA GLU A 43 -36.13 66.75 48.74
C GLU A 43 -37.67 66.87 48.66
N LYS A 44 -38.22 68.11 48.72
CA LYS A 44 -39.67 68.38 48.75
C LYS A 44 -40.19 69.24 47.58
N LEU A 45 -39.35 69.96 46.83
CA LEU A 45 -39.76 70.65 45.60
C LEU A 45 -39.71 69.69 44.40
N LEU A 46 -40.84 69.52 43.72
CA LEU A 46 -40.95 68.74 42.49
C LEU A 46 -40.55 69.59 41.25
N PRO A 47 -39.99 68.96 40.20
CA PRO A 47 -39.72 69.66 38.94
C PRO A 47 -40.97 70.32 38.36
N GLY A 48 -40.90 71.64 38.14
CA GLY A 48 -41.99 72.45 37.59
C GLY A 48 -42.74 73.33 38.60
N GLN A 49 -42.52 73.18 39.92
CA GLN A 49 -43.08 74.10 40.92
C GLN A 49 -42.30 75.43 40.98
N ASP A 50 -42.99 76.55 41.22
CA ASP A 50 -42.32 77.82 41.52
C ASP A 50 -41.92 77.89 43.00
N TRP A 51 -40.62 77.73 43.25
CA TRP A 51 -39.96 77.90 44.54
C TRP A 51 -40.31 79.22 45.25
N ARG A 52 -40.64 80.29 44.51
CA ARG A 52 -41.05 81.59 45.07
C ARG A 52 -42.42 81.56 45.73
N VAL A 53 -43.27 80.60 45.38
CA VAL A 53 -44.58 80.35 46.00
C VAL A 53 -44.46 79.25 47.05
N GLU A 54 -43.74 78.18 46.73
CA GLU A 54 -43.64 77.00 47.59
C GLU A 54 -42.83 77.20 48.86
N ILE A 55 -41.71 77.94 48.82
CA ILE A 55 -40.90 78.16 50.03
C ILE A 55 -41.68 78.99 51.08
N PRO A 56 -42.30 80.14 50.74
CA PRO A 56 -43.15 80.85 51.70
C PRO A 56 -44.33 80.02 52.21
N ARG A 57 -44.95 79.19 51.36
CA ARG A 57 -46.00 78.25 51.78
C ARG A 57 -45.48 77.26 52.81
N ALA A 58 -44.33 76.64 52.57
CA ALA A 58 -43.73 75.65 53.47
C ALA A 58 -43.30 76.25 54.82
N VAL A 59 -42.81 77.50 54.86
CA VAL A 59 -42.52 78.20 56.13
C VAL A 59 -43.81 78.53 56.90
N HIS A 60 -44.88 78.94 56.22
CA HIS A 60 -46.17 79.23 56.85
C HIS A 60 -46.91 77.98 57.33
N GLU A 61 -46.77 76.84 56.64
CA GLU A 61 -47.35 75.55 57.04
C GLU A 61 -46.54 74.80 58.12
N ALA A 62 -45.34 75.28 58.48
CA ALA A 62 -44.49 74.64 59.46
C ALA A 62 -45.00 74.84 60.90
N ASP A 63 -44.87 73.82 61.73
CA ASP A 63 -45.07 73.96 63.18
C ASP A 63 -43.86 74.65 63.83
N VAL A 64 -42.68 74.48 63.24
CA VAL A 64 -41.39 74.97 63.73
C VAL A 64 -40.43 75.23 62.57
N VAL A 65 -39.61 76.27 62.68
CA VAL A 65 -38.53 76.61 61.75
C VAL A 65 -37.18 76.42 62.45
N ILE A 66 -36.33 75.60 61.86
CA ILE A 66 -34.94 75.42 62.29
C ILE A 66 -34.06 76.28 61.39
N VAL A 67 -33.34 77.23 61.96
CA VAL A 67 -32.47 78.17 61.24
C VAL A 67 -31.02 77.75 61.43
N PHE A 68 -30.43 77.13 60.40
CA PHE A 68 -29.07 76.61 60.45
C PHE A 68 -28.02 77.72 60.29
N LEU A 69 -27.18 77.86 61.32
CA LEU A 69 -26.14 78.89 61.43
C LEU A 69 -24.74 78.32 61.19
N SER A 70 -23.96 79.02 60.38
CA SER A 70 -22.56 78.76 60.09
C SER A 70 -21.86 80.09 59.80
N ASN A 71 -20.53 80.13 59.78
CA ASN A 71 -19.78 81.31 59.35
C ASN A 71 -20.10 81.70 57.89
N LYS A 72 -20.62 80.77 57.08
CA LYS A 72 -21.07 80.99 55.69
C LYS A 72 -22.51 81.48 55.58
N SER A 73 -23.38 81.23 56.57
CA SER A 73 -24.77 81.72 56.55
C SER A 73 -24.91 83.10 57.18
N ILE A 74 -24.13 83.41 58.22
CA ILE A 74 -24.17 84.72 58.90
C ILE A 74 -23.52 85.86 58.09
N SER A 75 -22.53 85.54 57.24
CA SER A 75 -21.77 86.52 56.46
C SER A 75 -22.32 86.79 55.05
N LYS A 76 -23.35 86.04 54.63
CA LYS A 76 -23.79 85.99 53.23
C LYS A 76 -25.05 86.80 52.97
N GLU A 77 -24.91 87.82 52.12
CA GLU A 77 -26.04 88.44 51.44
C GLU A 77 -26.71 87.44 50.49
N GLY A 78 -28.05 87.34 50.52
CA GLY A 78 -28.79 86.45 49.63
C GLY A 78 -30.19 86.06 50.12
N TYR A 79 -30.79 85.09 49.44
CA TYR A 79 -32.17 84.64 49.68
C TYR A 79 -32.40 84.10 51.10
N VAL A 80 -31.37 83.52 51.73
CA VAL A 80 -31.38 83.06 53.12
C VAL A 80 -31.81 84.18 54.09
N GLN A 81 -31.37 85.42 53.86
CA GLN A 81 -31.78 86.57 54.68
C GLN A 81 -33.27 86.93 54.49
N LYS A 82 -33.89 86.53 53.37
CA LYS A 82 -35.34 86.66 53.15
C LYS A 82 -36.12 85.53 53.82
N GLU A 83 -35.63 84.29 53.77
CA GLU A 83 -36.22 83.17 54.52
C GLU A 83 -36.15 83.42 56.03
N ILE A 84 -34.97 83.79 56.54
CA ILE A 84 -34.78 84.16 57.94
C ILE A 84 -35.67 85.35 58.30
N LYS A 85 -35.75 86.40 57.47
CA LYS A 85 -36.71 87.49 57.73
C LYS A 85 -38.15 86.98 57.79
N PHE A 86 -38.61 86.19 56.82
CA PHE A 86 -39.99 85.71 56.78
C PHE A 86 -40.32 84.80 57.97
N ALA A 87 -39.39 83.95 58.40
CA ALA A 87 -39.51 83.15 59.62
C ALA A 87 -39.53 84.00 60.90
N LEU A 88 -38.72 85.07 60.97
CA LEU A 88 -38.74 86.05 62.06
C LEU A 88 -40.09 86.81 62.11
N ASP A 89 -40.56 87.29 60.95
CA ASP A 89 -41.82 88.02 60.81
C ASP A 89 -43.00 87.13 61.27
N ILE A 90 -43.06 85.86 60.84
CA ILE A 90 -44.07 84.88 61.29
C ILE A 90 -43.91 84.51 62.77
N ALA A 91 -42.70 84.53 63.33
CA ALA A 91 -42.45 84.26 64.74
C ALA A 91 -42.98 85.37 65.66
N GLU A 92 -43.09 86.61 65.18
CA GLU A 92 -43.67 87.74 65.92
C GLU A 92 -45.20 87.70 65.99
N GLU A 93 -45.85 86.91 65.13
CA GLU A 93 -47.29 86.63 65.21
C GLU A 93 -47.64 85.52 66.22
N LYS A 94 -46.65 84.87 66.86
CA LYS A 94 -46.90 83.73 67.77
C LYS A 94 -46.95 84.20 69.23
N PRO A 95 -47.80 83.59 70.09
CA PRO A 95 -47.83 83.91 71.51
C PRO A 95 -46.46 83.75 72.20
N GLU A 96 -46.21 84.58 73.21
CA GLU A 96 -44.97 84.52 74.01
C GLU A 96 -44.71 83.10 74.55
N GLY A 97 -43.45 82.68 74.56
CA GLY A 97 -43.03 81.33 74.95
C GLY A 97 -43.22 80.24 73.87
N THR A 98 -43.80 80.54 72.70
CA THR A 98 -43.96 79.54 71.63
C THR A 98 -42.60 79.15 71.02
N ILE A 99 -42.25 77.85 71.08
CA ILE A 99 -41.10 77.27 70.36
C ILE A 99 -41.42 77.15 68.86
N PHE A 100 -41.47 78.27 68.15
CA PHE A 100 -41.68 78.33 66.70
C PHE A 100 -40.37 78.46 65.91
N LEU A 101 -39.36 79.14 66.44
CA LEU A 101 -38.07 79.37 65.76
C LEU A 101 -36.93 78.87 66.65
N ILE A 102 -36.06 78.02 66.09
CA ILE A 102 -34.89 77.46 66.76
C ILE A 102 -33.63 77.80 65.93
N PRO A 103 -32.75 78.71 66.40
CA PRO A 103 -31.43 78.88 65.80
C PRO A 103 -30.56 77.65 66.12
N ALA A 104 -29.88 77.09 65.13
CA ALA A 104 -29.14 75.83 65.26
C ALA A 104 -27.75 75.95 64.60
N ARG A 105 -26.70 76.00 65.40
CA ARG A 105 -25.31 76.20 64.93
C ARG A 105 -24.69 74.88 64.45
N LEU A 106 -24.26 74.84 63.19
CA LEU A 106 -23.56 73.72 62.56
C LEU A 106 -22.07 73.68 62.89
N GLU A 107 -21.51 74.83 63.25
CA GLU A 107 -20.11 75.08 63.58
C GLU A 107 -20.05 76.28 64.54
N GLU A 108 -18.90 76.52 65.18
CA GLU A 108 -18.71 77.68 66.06
C GLU A 108 -18.81 78.98 65.25
N CYS A 109 -19.85 79.78 65.52
CA CYS A 109 -20.12 81.02 64.81
C CYS A 109 -21.00 82.00 65.63
N VAL A 110 -20.93 83.29 65.31
CA VAL A 110 -21.67 84.34 66.03
C VAL A 110 -23.15 84.32 65.64
N VAL A 111 -24.06 84.21 66.61
CA VAL A 111 -25.52 84.30 66.37
C VAL A 111 -25.89 85.74 66.03
N PRO A 112 -26.56 86.02 64.89
CA PRO A 112 -26.97 87.39 64.54
C PRO A 112 -27.90 88.02 65.57
N GLU A 113 -27.79 89.33 65.79
CA GLU A 113 -28.56 90.06 66.81
C GLU A 113 -30.08 89.84 66.70
N ARG A 114 -30.64 89.81 65.48
CA ARG A 114 -32.08 89.55 65.27
C ARG A 114 -32.54 88.16 65.72
N LEU A 115 -31.62 87.22 65.94
CA LEU A 115 -31.88 85.86 66.44
C LEU A 115 -31.49 85.67 67.91
N SER A 116 -30.77 86.62 68.53
CA SER A 116 -30.21 86.47 69.89
C SER A 116 -31.26 86.36 70.99
N ARG A 117 -32.51 86.78 70.73
CA ARG A 117 -33.64 86.65 71.67
C ARG A 117 -34.14 85.21 71.84
N TRP A 118 -33.74 84.28 70.97
CA TRP A 118 -34.00 82.85 71.15
C TRP A 118 -32.72 82.13 71.58
N HIS A 119 -32.85 81.21 72.53
CA HIS A 119 -31.78 80.28 72.85
C HIS A 119 -31.54 79.34 71.66
N TRP A 120 -30.27 79.14 71.31
CA TRP A 120 -29.86 78.31 70.18
C TRP A 120 -29.42 76.92 70.63
N VAL A 121 -29.18 76.03 69.68
CA VAL A 121 -28.58 74.71 69.90
C VAL A 121 -27.31 74.54 69.08
N ASP A 122 -26.23 74.09 69.71
CA ASP A 122 -24.95 73.81 69.07
C ASP A 122 -24.91 72.34 68.59
N LEU A 123 -25.20 72.12 67.30
CA LEU A 123 -25.40 70.79 66.70
C LEU A 123 -24.10 70.02 66.44
N TYR A 124 -22.94 70.66 66.61
CA TYR A 124 -21.62 70.02 66.55
C TYR A 124 -21.21 69.38 67.90
N GLU A 125 -21.96 69.63 68.98
CA GLU A 125 -21.77 68.95 70.26
C GLU A 125 -22.52 67.61 70.32
N GLU A 126 -21.99 66.62 71.05
CA GLU A 126 -22.55 65.27 71.17
C GLU A 126 -24.04 65.27 71.58
N ASN A 127 -24.42 66.18 72.50
CA ASN A 127 -25.78 66.32 73.01
C ASN A 127 -26.65 67.30 72.20
N GLY A 128 -26.09 68.00 71.19
CA GLY A 128 -26.79 69.04 70.43
C GLY A 128 -28.08 68.54 69.77
N PHE A 129 -28.01 67.42 69.04
CA PHE A 129 -29.21 66.85 68.40
C PHE A 129 -30.27 66.38 69.42
N ALA A 130 -29.85 65.85 70.58
CA ALA A 130 -30.79 65.43 71.63
C ALA A 130 -31.55 66.63 72.23
N GLN A 131 -30.88 67.77 72.39
CA GLN A 131 -31.51 69.02 72.82
C GLN A 131 -32.48 69.59 71.77
N LEU A 132 -32.12 69.54 70.48
CA LEU A 132 -33.02 69.90 69.39
C LEU A 132 -34.27 69.00 69.40
N LEU A 133 -34.09 67.68 69.44
CA LEU A 133 -35.20 66.72 69.45
C LEU A 133 -36.14 66.89 70.66
N ARG A 134 -35.61 67.24 71.83
CA ARG A 134 -36.41 67.58 73.01
C ARG A 134 -37.29 68.81 72.78
N SER A 135 -36.75 69.85 72.14
CA SER A 135 -37.49 71.06 71.79
C SER A 135 -38.58 70.78 70.74
N LEU A 136 -38.29 69.91 69.77
CA LEU A 136 -39.26 69.45 68.78
C LEU A 136 -40.41 68.65 69.40
N LYS A 137 -40.11 67.73 70.34
CA LYS A 137 -41.14 66.95 71.06
C LYS A 137 -42.08 67.86 71.88
N LEU A 138 -41.53 68.79 72.65
CA LEU A 138 -42.33 69.81 73.37
C LEU A 138 -43.22 70.65 72.44
N ARG A 139 -42.73 70.96 71.23
CA ARG A 139 -43.52 71.68 70.23
C ARG A 139 -44.61 70.81 69.61
N ALA A 140 -44.35 69.51 69.39
CA ALA A 140 -45.31 68.55 68.85
C ALA A 140 -46.52 68.38 69.78
N ASP A 141 -46.27 68.19 71.09
CA ASP A 141 -47.30 68.14 72.12
C ASP A 141 -48.22 69.39 72.07
N ALA A 142 -47.62 70.57 71.96
CA ALA A 142 -48.34 71.85 71.91
C ALA A 142 -49.20 72.06 70.65
N VAL A 143 -48.89 71.39 69.52
CA VAL A 143 -49.66 71.48 68.25
C VAL A 143 -50.50 70.23 67.96
N ARG A 144 -50.51 69.24 68.86
CA ARG A 144 -51.14 67.90 68.67
C ARG A 144 -50.56 67.13 67.48
N ALA A 145 -49.26 67.24 67.30
CA ALA A 145 -48.48 66.41 66.39
C ALA A 145 -47.64 65.37 67.16
N THR A 146 -47.07 64.40 66.46
CA THR A 146 -46.14 63.40 67.02
C THR A 146 -44.72 63.53 66.45
N VAL A 147 -43.76 63.01 67.22
CA VAL A 147 -42.36 62.81 66.86
C VAL A 147 -41.95 61.45 67.46
N GLU A 148 -42.35 60.38 66.76
CA GLU A 148 -42.07 58.99 67.14
C GLU A 148 -41.25 58.34 66.01
N PRO A 149 -40.16 57.60 66.32
CA PRO A 149 -39.33 57.02 65.28
C PRO A 149 -40.11 56.08 64.36
N SER A 150 -40.02 56.29 63.05
CA SER A 150 -40.67 55.41 62.08
C SER A 150 -39.97 54.06 62.05
N SER A 151 -40.72 52.95 62.10
CA SER A 151 -40.20 51.60 61.91
C SER A 151 -39.86 51.34 60.43
N TYR A 152 -38.88 52.08 59.91
CA TYR A 152 -38.37 51.96 58.55
C TYR A 152 -37.30 50.86 58.52
N GLU A 153 -37.73 49.64 58.21
CA GLU A 153 -36.81 48.58 57.79
C GLU A 153 -36.20 48.99 56.43
N ASP A 154 -34.88 48.93 56.33
CA ASP A 154 -34.12 49.38 55.16
C ASP A 154 -34.11 48.27 54.09
N THR A 155 -35.29 48.03 53.50
CA THR A 155 -35.60 46.87 52.64
C THR A 155 -34.60 46.65 51.53
N ASP A 156 -34.04 47.73 50.98
CA ASP A 156 -33.10 47.70 49.87
C ASP A 156 -31.81 46.94 50.26
N LYS A 157 -31.37 47.03 51.53
CA LYS A 157 -30.20 46.30 52.03
C LYS A 157 -30.45 44.81 52.27
N GLU A 158 -31.64 44.44 52.73
CA GLU A 158 -31.99 43.02 52.91
C GLU A 158 -32.09 42.32 51.54
N VAL A 159 -32.67 43.00 50.55
CA VAL A 159 -32.69 42.55 49.16
C VAL A 159 -31.27 42.44 48.60
N GLU A 160 -30.42 43.48 48.74
CA GLU A 160 -29.03 43.46 48.25
C GLU A 160 -28.21 42.30 48.86
N HIS A 161 -28.30 42.09 50.18
CA HIS A 161 -27.59 40.99 50.86
C HIS A 161 -28.09 39.60 50.41
N LYS A 162 -29.41 39.43 50.22
CA LYS A 162 -30.00 38.18 49.73
C LYS A 162 -29.56 37.85 48.30
N LEU A 163 -29.38 38.87 47.44
CA LEU A 163 -28.84 38.70 46.09
C LEU A 163 -27.36 38.33 46.12
N GLU A 164 -26.57 38.93 47.01
CA GLU A 164 -25.16 38.58 47.21
C GLU A 164 -24.99 37.12 47.68
N GLN A 165 -25.84 36.65 48.60
CA GLN A 165 -25.86 35.24 49.00
C GLN A 165 -26.20 34.32 47.80
N LEU A 166 -27.28 34.61 47.07
CA LEU A 166 -27.67 33.82 45.88
C LEU A 166 -26.58 33.81 44.81
N TYR A 167 -25.87 34.92 44.61
CA TYR A 167 -24.76 35.03 43.68
C TYR A 167 -23.56 34.17 44.14
N THR A 168 -23.26 34.19 45.43
CA THR A 168 -22.20 33.37 46.04
C THR A 168 -22.51 31.88 45.95
N GLU A 169 -23.75 31.46 46.23
CA GLU A 169 -24.20 30.07 46.02
C GLU A 169 -24.17 29.66 44.55
N GLY A 170 -24.56 30.55 43.64
CA GLY A 170 -24.48 30.33 42.20
C GLY A 170 -23.05 30.16 41.71
N LEU A 171 -22.11 30.96 42.22
CA LEU A 171 -20.67 30.82 41.93
C LEU A 171 -20.11 29.51 42.51
N ALA A 172 -20.49 29.12 43.73
CA ALA A 172 -20.06 27.86 44.32
C ALA A 172 -20.52 26.66 43.45
N ALA A 173 -21.80 26.64 43.04
CA ALA A 173 -22.34 25.63 42.12
C ALA A 173 -21.66 25.68 40.73
N PHE A 174 -21.31 26.86 40.23
CA PHE A 174 -20.61 27.03 38.94
C PHE A 174 -19.20 26.41 38.98
N TYR A 175 -18.44 26.65 40.05
CA TYR A 175 -17.06 26.15 40.18
C TYR A 175 -16.98 24.68 40.64
N THR A 176 -18.08 24.07 41.06
CA THR A 176 -18.20 22.63 41.39
C THR A 176 -18.78 21.78 40.24
N GLU A 177 -18.97 22.37 39.05
CA GLU A 177 -19.66 21.77 37.89
C GLU A 177 -21.15 21.38 38.16
N GLU A 178 -21.79 21.92 39.19
CA GLU A 178 -23.20 21.68 39.51
C GLU A 178 -24.13 22.56 38.65
N TRP A 179 -24.01 22.43 37.32
CA TRP A 179 -24.57 23.36 36.34
C TRP A 179 -26.06 23.62 36.49
N ASP A 180 -26.87 22.60 36.79
CA ASP A 180 -28.32 22.75 37.03
C ASP A 180 -28.63 23.65 38.23
N LYS A 181 -27.84 23.58 39.33
CA LYS A 181 -27.98 24.46 40.50
C LYS A 181 -27.47 25.86 40.19
N ALA A 182 -26.34 25.98 39.50
CA ALA A 182 -25.76 27.26 39.10
C ALA A 182 -26.74 28.07 38.25
N CYS A 183 -27.36 27.43 37.24
CA CYS A 183 -28.40 28.06 36.42
C CYS A 183 -29.58 28.54 37.28
N GLN A 184 -30.12 27.68 38.17
CA GLN A 184 -31.22 28.06 39.05
C GLN A 184 -30.90 29.26 39.94
N ARG A 185 -29.70 29.31 40.54
CA ARG A 185 -29.29 30.43 41.40
C ARG A 185 -29.12 31.74 40.64
N PHE A 186 -28.47 31.74 39.47
CA PHE A 186 -28.37 32.96 38.66
C PHE A 186 -29.72 33.39 38.07
N GLN A 187 -30.60 32.45 37.73
CA GLN A 187 -31.96 32.75 37.25
C GLN A 187 -32.83 33.38 38.36
N MET A 188 -32.70 32.94 39.62
CA MET A 188 -33.37 33.57 40.77
C MET A 188 -32.93 35.04 40.98
N ILE A 189 -31.66 35.37 40.72
CA ILE A 189 -31.16 36.75 40.81
C ILE A 189 -31.79 37.62 39.72
N LEU A 190 -31.94 37.08 38.51
CA LEU A 190 -32.47 37.80 37.35
C LEU A 190 -34.00 37.92 37.35
N SER A 191 -34.75 37.07 38.07
CA SER A 191 -36.18 37.26 38.29
C SER A 191 -36.50 38.42 39.23
N GLU A 192 -35.63 38.66 40.23
CA GLU A 192 -35.75 39.81 41.14
C GLU A 192 -35.14 41.08 40.52
N HIS A 193 -33.92 40.98 39.96
CA HIS A 193 -33.16 42.10 39.37
C HIS A 193 -32.68 41.77 37.94
N PRO A 194 -33.52 41.97 36.90
CA PRO A 194 -33.19 41.67 35.50
C PRO A 194 -31.91 42.33 34.95
N ASN A 195 -31.51 43.48 35.54
CA ASN A 195 -30.32 44.24 35.13
C ASN A 195 -29.02 43.78 35.83
N HIS A 196 -29.03 42.69 36.62
CA HIS A 196 -27.86 42.21 37.35
C HIS A 196 -26.84 41.52 36.41
N LYS A 197 -26.08 42.35 35.67
CA LYS A 197 -25.17 41.96 34.59
C LYS A 197 -24.30 40.73 34.90
N ASN A 198 -23.64 40.71 36.06
CA ASN A 198 -22.74 39.62 36.45
C ASN A 198 -23.45 38.25 36.54
N ALA A 199 -24.75 38.24 36.90
CA ALA A 199 -25.54 37.01 36.95
C ALA A 199 -26.02 36.60 35.55
N ALA A 200 -26.33 37.54 34.65
CA ALA A 200 -26.67 37.24 33.26
C ALA A 200 -25.49 36.61 32.50
N GLU A 201 -24.28 37.17 32.67
CA GLU A 201 -23.05 36.62 32.09
C GLU A 201 -22.74 35.22 32.65
N LYS A 202 -22.87 35.02 33.97
CA LYS A 202 -22.64 33.72 34.62
C LYS A 202 -23.72 32.69 34.30
N LEU A 203 -25.00 33.08 34.15
CA LEU A 203 -26.06 32.20 33.69
C LEU A 203 -25.78 31.70 32.26
N THR A 204 -25.40 32.60 31.36
CA THR A 204 -25.13 32.26 29.95
C THR A 204 -24.02 31.20 29.82
N GLU A 205 -22.92 31.35 30.55
CA GLU A 205 -21.86 30.35 30.56
C GLU A 205 -22.28 29.07 31.31
N ALA A 206 -23.07 29.16 32.39
CA ALA A 206 -23.59 27.98 33.10
C ALA A 206 -24.53 27.14 32.21
N GLU A 207 -25.42 27.76 31.44
CA GLU A 207 -26.31 27.08 30.50
C GLU A 207 -25.54 26.42 29.35
N LYS A 208 -24.52 27.09 28.82
CA LYS A 208 -23.59 26.52 27.84
C LYS A 208 -22.89 25.29 28.39
N GLN A 209 -22.28 25.36 29.57
CA GLN A 209 -21.59 24.22 30.20
C GLN A 209 -22.56 23.09 30.56
N ARG A 210 -23.77 23.41 31.05
CA ARG A 210 -24.88 22.44 31.24
C ARG A 210 -25.21 21.68 29.97
N SER A 211 -25.26 22.36 28.82
CA SER A 211 -25.55 21.73 27.53
C SER A 211 -24.44 20.76 27.08
N LEU A 212 -23.18 21.13 27.30
CA LEU A 212 -22.01 20.27 27.01
C LEU A 212 -21.97 19.06 27.94
N ALA A 213 -22.17 19.26 29.25
CA ALA A 213 -22.23 18.19 30.23
C ALA A 213 -23.36 17.19 29.96
N LYS A 214 -24.52 17.66 29.48
CA LYS A 214 -25.64 16.80 29.06
C LYS A 214 -25.26 15.93 27.85
N LEU A 215 -24.67 16.51 26.80
CA LEU A 215 -24.19 15.76 25.63
C LEU A 215 -23.13 14.73 26.01
N TYR A 216 -22.20 15.09 26.90
CA TYR A 216 -21.17 14.20 27.42
C TYR A 216 -21.77 13.03 28.22
N ALA A 217 -22.79 13.29 29.05
CA ALA A 217 -23.52 12.25 29.78
C ALA A 217 -24.28 11.30 28.85
N GLN A 218 -24.90 11.82 27.79
CA GLN A 218 -25.56 11.01 26.75
C GLN A 218 -24.55 10.12 26.00
N ALA A 219 -23.38 10.68 25.62
CA ALA A 219 -22.30 9.91 25.02
C ALA A 219 -21.76 8.81 25.95
N ALA A 220 -21.55 9.13 27.24
CA ALA A 220 -21.09 8.15 28.23
C ALA A 220 -22.13 7.04 28.50
N GLN A 221 -23.44 7.34 28.40
CA GLN A 221 -24.50 6.34 28.46
C GLN A 221 -24.51 5.45 27.20
N GLY A 222 -24.45 6.05 26.01
CA GLY A 222 -24.36 5.32 24.73
C GLY A 222 -23.15 4.38 24.68
N HIS A 223 -21.99 4.85 25.15
CA HIS A 223 -20.76 4.05 25.21
C HIS A 223 -20.89 2.86 26.17
N LYS A 224 -21.61 3.01 27.29
CA LYS A 224 -21.89 1.89 28.23
C LYS A 224 -22.92 0.89 27.68
N ALA A 225 -23.82 1.35 26.81
CA ALA A 225 -24.78 0.51 26.09
C ALA A 225 -24.23 -0.05 24.76
N GLU A 226 -22.96 0.22 24.44
CA GLU A 226 -22.31 -0.07 23.15
C GLU A 226 -23.05 0.47 21.91
N ASN A 227 -23.93 1.47 22.08
CA ASN A 227 -24.66 2.13 21.01
C ASN A 227 -23.77 3.20 20.38
N TRP A 228 -22.84 2.73 19.55
CA TRP A 228 -21.81 3.59 18.97
C TRP A 228 -22.37 4.70 18.07
N SER A 229 -23.54 4.52 17.44
CA SER A 229 -24.13 5.54 16.57
C SER A 229 -24.60 6.77 17.36
N GLU A 230 -25.37 6.59 18.43
CA GLU A 230 -25.78 7.69 19.32
C GLU A 230 -24.57 8.31 20.05
N THR A 231 -23.61 7.46 20.44
CA THR A 231 -22.34 7.91 21.06
C THR A 231 -21.56 8.85 20.15
N ILE A 232 -21.40 8.48 18.87
CA ILE A 232 -20.69 9.28 17.86
C ILE A 232 -21.43 10.61 17.65
N GLN A 233 -22.75 10.57 17.45
CA GLN A 233 -23.56 11.77 17.22
C GLN A 233 -23.46 12.78 18.39
N ALA A 234 -23.60 12.30 19.63
CA ALA A 234 -23.52 13.16 20.82
C ALA A 234 -22.12 13.77 21.01
N LEU A 235 -21.05 13.03 20.69
CA LEU A 235 -19.67 13.52 20.75
C LEU A 235 -19.33 14.48 19.61
N GLU A 236 -19.89 14.29 18.41
CA GLU A 236 -19.72 15.21 17.28
C GLU A 236 -20.41 16.55 17.53
N GLU A 237 -21.65 16.55 18.04
CA GLU A 237 -22.34 17.79 18.44
C GLU A 237 -21.61 18.51 19.58
N LEU A 238 -21.08 17.76 20.55
CA LEU A 238 -20.28 18.30 21.66
C LEU A 238 -18.99 18.94 21.16
N LEU A 239 -18.23 18.28 20.29
CA LEU A 239 -16.96 18.81 19.76
C LEU A 239 -17.18 19.98 18.79
N GLN A 240 -18.32 20.03 18.09
CA GLN A 240 -18.74 21.20 17.31
C GLN A 240 -18.99 22.44 18.20
N LYS A 241 -19.45 22.23 19.44
CA LYS A 241 -19.69 23.30 20.43
C LYS A 241 -18.48 23.63 21.30
N SER A 242 -17.58 22.67 21.52
CA SER A 242 -16.35 22.83 22.30
C SER A 242 -15.32 21.74 21.95
N ALA A 243 -14.33 22.08 21.12
CA ALA A 243 -13.37 21.13 20.57
C ALA A 243 -12.44 20.46 21.61
N GLU A 244 -12.23 21.10 22.78
CA GLU A 244 -11.32 20.63 23.84
C GLU A 244 -12.07 20.19 25.11
N TYR A 245 -13.36 19.83 25.00
CA TYR A 245 -14.15 19.42 26.16
C TYR A 245 -13.77 18.01 26.66
N LYS A 246 -12.99 18.00 27.75
CA LYS A 246 -12.56 16.79 28.47
C LYS A 246 -11.87 15.79 27.51
N ASP A 247 -12.22 14.51 27.56
CA ASP A 247 -11.64 13.45 26.71
C ASP A 247 -12.49 13.14 25.46
N ALA A 248 -13.50 13.96 25.14
CA ALA A 248 -14.50 13.66 24.11
C ALA A 248 -13.91 13.36 22.73
N ALA A 249 -12.81 14.02 22.34
CA ALA A 249 -12.10 13.73 21.09
C ALA A 249 -11.48 12.32 21.05
N GLN A 250 -11.01 11.80 22.19
CA GLN A 250 -10.52 10.43 22.29
C GLN A 250 -11.67 9.42 22.36
N LEU A 251 -12.74 9.72 23.11
CA LEU A 251 -13.95 8.90 23.12
C LEU A 251 -14.56 8.77 21.72
N LEU A 252 -14.54 9.83 20.91
CA LEU A 252 -15.05 9.80 19.53
C LEU A 252 -14.19 8.89 18.63
N ARG A 253 -12.85 8.98 18.75
CA ARG A 253 -11.93 8.06 18.06
C ARG A 253 -12.19 6.61 18.45
N ASN A 254 -12.35 6.34 19.75
CA ASN A 254 -12.64 5.01 20.27
C ASN A 254 -14.01 4.48 19.78
N ALA A 255 -15.07 5.28 19.85
CA ALA A 255 -16.41 4.89 19.41
C ALA A 255 -16.48 4.64 17.89
N LYS A 256 -15.82 5.46 17.07
CA LYS A 256 -15.68 5.22 15.62
C LYS A 256 -14.90 3.94 15.32
N LYS A 257 -13.82 3.66 16.05
CA LYS A 257 -13.06 2.41 15.95
C LYS A 257 -13.94 1.19 16.24
N GLN A 258 -14.63 1.19 17.39
CA GLN A 258 -15.47 0.07 17.83
C GLN A 258 -16.71 -0.13 16.93
N LYS A 259 -17.27 0.95 16.38
CA LYS A 259 -18.31 0.86 15.34
C LYS A 259 -17.80 0.13 14.10
N ARG A 260 -16.69 0.60 13.51
CA ARG A 260 -16.15 0.02 12.26
C ARG A 260 -15.72 -1.45 12.44
N LEU A 261 -15.17 -1.81 13.60
CA LEU A 261 -14.84 -3.20 13.94
C LEU A 261 -16.08 -4.11 13.97
N LYS A 262 -17.17 -3.68 14.61
CA LYS A 262 -18.44 -4.43 14.61
C LYS A 262 -19.06 -4.54 13.23
N GLU A 263 -19.02 -3.48 12.43
CA GLU A 263 -19.49 -3.47 11.04
C GLU A 263 -18.69 -4.46 10.17
N LEU A 264 -17.35 -4.41 10.23
CA LEU A 264 -16.48 -5.35 9.52
C LEU A 264 -16.73 -6.80 9.95
N TYR A 265 -16.94 -7.09 11.24
CA TYR A 265 -17.23 -8.47 11.66
C TYR A 265 -18.61 -8.95 11.15
N ALA A 266 -19.60 -8.06 11.06
CA ALA A 266 -20.88 -8.37 10.43
C ALA A 266 -20.76 -8.57 8.90
N GLU A 267 -19.95 -7.76 8.20
CA GLU A 267 -19.58 -7.97 6.79
C GLU A 267 -18.92 -9.35 6.59
N ALA A 268 -17.95 -9.71 7.44
CA ALA A 268 -17.28 -11.01 7.41
C ALA A 268 -18.26 -12.17 7.62
N LYS A 269 -19.20 -12.05 8.58
CA LYS A 269 -20.22 -13.07 8.86
C LYS A 269 -21.21 -13.25 7.70
N ALA A 270 -21.59 -12.16 7.03
CA ALA A 270 -22.42 -12.22 5.82
C ALA A 270 -21.68 -12.87 4.63
N LEU A 271 -20.41 -12.52 4.41
CA LEU A 271 -19.56 -13.12 3.37
C LEU A 271 -19.28 -14.61 3.63
N HIS A 272 -19.14 -15.01 4.89
CA HIS A 272 -18.98 -16.40 5.32
C HIS A 272 -20.24 -17.22 5.02
N ALA A 273 -21.42 -16.72 5.41
CA ALA A 273 -22.70 -17.34 5.06
C ALA A 273 -22.93 -17.44 3.53
N ALA A 274 -22.41 -16.49 2.76
CA ALA A 274 -22.41 -16.50 1.29
C ALA A 274 -21.27 -17.32 0.64
N GLN A 275 -20.50 -18.08 1.45
CA GLN A 275 -19.37 -18.93 1.03
C GLN A 275 -18.27 -18.17 0.26
N LYS A 276 -18.12 -16.86 0.51
CA LYS A 276 -17.10 -16.00 -0.14
C LYS A 276 -15.81 -15.99 0.65
N TRP A 277 -15.23 -17.17 0.87
CA TRP A 277 -14.11 -17.40 1.80
C TRP A 277 -12.94 -16.42 1.61
N GLN A 278 -12.50 -16.18 0.37
CA GLN A 278 -11.41 -15.23 0.08
C GLN A 278 -11.74 -13.78 0.49
N ALA A 279 -13.01 -13.37 0.38
CA ALA A 279 -13.46 -12.06 0.84
C ALA A 279 -13.54 -11.99 2.38
N VAL A 280 -13.91 -13.07 3.06
CA VAL A 280 -13.81 -13.18 4.53
C VAL A 280 -12.36 -12.91 4.97
N LEU A 281 -11.36 -13.53 4.32
CA LEU A 281 -9.95 -13.27 4.62
C LEU A 281 -9.58 -11.78 4.47
N LYS A 282 -10.03 -11.13 3.38
CA LYS A 282 -9.78 -9.70 3.14
C LYS A 282 -10.49 -8.76 4.12
N VAL A 283 -11.65 -9.14 4.67
CA VAL A 283 -12.30 -8.37 5.74
C VAL A 283 -11.54 -8.55 7.07
N PHE A 284 -11.03 -9.74 7.38
CA PHE A 284 -10.16 -9.93 8.55
C PHE A 284 -8.82 -9.18 8.45
N GLU A 285 -8.23 -9.05 7.25
CA GLU A 285 -7.08 -8.17 7.04
C GLU A 285 -7.40 -6.72 7.44
N GLN A 286 -8.57 -6.19 7.05
CA GLN A 286 -9.01 -4.84 7.46
C GLN A 286 -9.28 -4.74 8.98
N ILE A 287 -9.84 -5.78 9.60
CA ILE A 287 -10.03 -5.84 11.06
C ILE A 287 -8.68 -5.75 11.78
N PHE A 288 -7.68 -6.55 11.36
CA PHE A 288 -6.37 -6.58 12.04
C PHE A 288 -5.51 -5.33 11.79
N LEU A 289 -5.76 -4.55 10.73
CA LEU A 289 -5.20 -3.21 10.55
C LEU A 289 -5.73 -2.19 11.57
N ILE A 290 -6.94 -2.41 12.10
CA ILE A 290 -7.59 -1.55 13.11
C ILE A 290 -7.30 -2.06 14.53
N GLU A 291 -7.39 -3.38 14.75
CA GLU A 291 -7.09 -4.02 16.02
C GLU A 291 -6.58 -5.46 15.80
N HIS A 292 -5.26 -5.62 15.88
CA HIS A 292 -4.57 -6.90 15.63
C HIS A 292 -5.00 -8.05 16.55
N SER A 293 -5.53 -7.73 17.73
CA SER A 293 -6.03 -8.68 18.74
C SER A 293 -7.56 -8.84 18.74
N TYR A 294 -8.27 -8.42 17.69
CA TYR A 294 -9.73 -8.52 17.64
C TYR A 294 -10.20 -9.99 17.67
N PRO A 295 -11.18 -10.35 18.52
CA PRO A 295 -11.61 -11.74 18.68
C PRO A 295 -12.45 -12.24 17.49
N ASP A 296 -12.32 -13.53 17.17
CA ASP A 296 -13.15 -14.24 16.19
C ASP A 296 -14.02 -15.31 16.89
N PRO A 297 -15.09 -14.93 17.61
CA PRO A 297 -15.90 -15.85 18.41
C PRO A 297 -16.59 -16.94 17.57
N ASP A 298 -17.02 -16.64 16.34
CA ASP A 298 -17.65 -17.62 15.44
C ASP A 298 -16.61 -18.47 14.65
N SER A 299 -15.29 -18.25 14.85
CA SER A 299 -14.20 -18.94 14.12
C SER A 299 -14.29 -18.81 12.59
N LEU A 300 -14.77 -17.67 12.10
CA LEU A 300 -14.99 -17.38 10.68
C LEU A 300 -13.68 -17.38 9.88
N LEU A 301 -12.59 -16.86 10.47
CA LEU A 301 -11.28 -16.79 9.83
C LEU A 301 -10.64 -18.17 9.70
N ALA A 302 -10.69 -18.97 10.77
CA ALA A 302 -10.11 -20.31 10.78
C ALA A 302 -10.82 -21.25 9.78
N SER A 303 -12.16 -21.19 9.74
CA SER A 303 -12.95 -21.94 8.77
C SER A 303 -12.74 -21.44 7.33
N ALA A 304 -12.81 -20.13 7.07
CA ALA A 304 -12.56 -19.59 5.73
C ALA A 304 -11.15 -19.92 5.19
N ARG A 305 -10.11 -19.90 6.04
CA ARG A 305 -8.75 -20.31 5.66
C ARG A 305 -8.69 -21.78 5.21
N LYS A 306 -9.37 -22.67 5.93
CA LYS A 306 -9.44 -24.09 5.59
C LYS A 306 -10.12 -24.31 4.24
N GLU A 307 -11.27 -23.66 4.00
CA GLU A 307 -12.00 -23.82 2.74
C GLU A 307 -11.27 -23.20 1.55
N VAL A 308 -10.55 -22.06 1.73
CA VAL A 308 -9.64 -21.53 0.68
C VAL A 308 -8.52 -22.52 0.36
N ALA A 309 -7.88 -23.11 1.37
CA ALA A 309 -6.80 -24.06 1.16
C ALA A 309 -7.28 -25.34 0.43
N GLU A 310 -8.48 -25.82 0.74
CA GLU A 310 -9.08 -26.98 0.07
C GLU A 310 -9.45 -26.68 -1.39
N LEU A 311 -10.04 -25.51 -1.68
CA LEU A 311 -10.32 -25.07 -3.05
C LEU A 311 -9.02 -24.90 -3.87
N GLN A 312 -7.96 -24.36 -3.28
CA GLN A 312 -6.64 -24.25 -3.92
C GLN A 312 -6.02 -25.62 -4.19
N ARG A 313 -6.13 -26.57 -3.24
CA ARG A 313 -5.69 -27.96 -3.39
C ARG A 313 -6.41 -28.64 -4.55
N LEU A 314 -7.74 -28.52 -4.62
CA LEU A 314 -8.57 -29.10 -5.69
C LEU A 314 -8.27 -28.47 -7.06
N SER A 315 -8.06 -27.15 -7.13
CA SER A 315 -7.62 -26.48 -8.38
C SER A 315 -6.28 -27.04 -8.85
N SER A 316 -5.27 -27.09 -7.98
CA SER A 316 -3.94 -27.58 -8.34
C SER A 316 -3.94 -29.04 -8.82
N LEU A 317 -4.79 -29.89 -8.23
CA LEU A 317 -4.98 -31.27 -8.70
C LEU A 317 -5.65 -31.33 -10.08
N ASN A 318 -6.66 -30.48 -10.32
CA ASN A 318 -7.29 -30.38 -11.63
C ASN A 318 -6.32 -29.85 -12.70
N ASP A 319 -5.46 -28.91 -12.35
CA ASP A 319 -4.43 -28.35 -13.25
C ASP A 319 -3.35 -29.39 -13.59
N GLN A 320 -2.87 -30.15 -12.60
CA GLN A 320 -1.93 -31.26 -12.80
C GLN A 320 -2.54 -32.39 -13.63
N TYR A 321 -3.80 -32.76 -13.37
CA TYR A 321 -4.55 -33.74 -14.16
C TYR A 321 -4.72 -33.27 -15.62
N SER A 322 -5.07 -32.00 -15.82
CA SER A 322 -5.20 -31.39 -17.15
C SER A 322 -3.87 -31.29 -17.91
N LEU A 323 -2.77 -31.03 -17.20
CA LEU A 323 -1.40 -31.10 -17.76
C LEU A 323 -1.03 -32.53 -18.16
N ALA A 324 -1.41 -33.53 -17.35
CA ALA A 324 -1.15 -34.93 -17.66
C ALA A 324 -1.89 -35.39 -18.93
N LEU A 325 -3.16 -35.01 -19.10
CA LEU A 325 -3.92 -35.30 -20.32
C LEU A 325 -3.25 -34.72 -21.57
N ARG A 326 -2.81 -33.46 -21.54
CA ARG A 326 -2.01 -32.85 -22.63
C ARG A 326 -0.67 -33.56 -22.84
N GLY A 327 -0.07 -34.08 -21.75
CA GLY A 327 1.11 -34.95 -21.81
C GLY A 327 0.84 -36.27 -22.55
N MET A 328 -0.33 -36.87 -22.36
CA MET A 328 -0.76 -38.09 -23.08
C MET A 328 -1.01 -37.80 -24.56
N GLU A 329 -1.73 -36.72 -24.88
CA GLU A 329 -2.02 -36.29 -26.26
C GLU A 329 -0.74 -35.98 -27.05
N SER A 330 0.27 -35.41 -26.40
CA SER A 330 1.57 -35.10 -27.00
C SER A 330 2.60 -36.26 -26.96
N GLY A 331 2.20 -37.44 -26.46
CA GLY A 331 3.10 -38.61 -26.36
C GLY A 331 4.20 -38.51 -25.29
N ASN A 332 4.14 -37.50 -24.41
CA ASN A 332 5.07 -37.27 -23.30
C ASN A 332 4.73 -38.17 -22.09
N TRP A 333 4.68 -39.48 -22.32
CA TRP A 333 4.13 -40.48 -21.40
C TRP A 333 4.77 -40.46 -20.00
N TYR A 334 6.09 -40.28 -19.90
CA TYR A 334 6.79 -40.23 -18.60
C TYR A 334 6.34 -39.04 -17.74
N GLU A 335 6.11 -37.87 -18.34
CA GLU A 335 5.64 -36.68 -17.64
C GLU A 335 4.16 -36.81 -17.27
N ALA A 336 3.34 -37.37 -18.16
CA ALA A 336 1.96 -37.72 -17.85
C ALA A 336 1.87 -38.68 -16.66
N ARG A 337 2.73 -39.71 -16.58
CA ARG A 337 2.79 -40.62 -15.43
C ARG A 337 3.18 -39.86 -14.16
N ARG A 338 4.23 -39.03 -14.20
CA ARG A 338 4.71 -38.23 -13.05
C ARG A 338 3.60 -37.34 -12.47
N LEU A 339 2.82 -36.69 -13.33
CA LEU A 339 1.71 -35.82 -12.93
C LEU A 339 0.53 -36.62 -12.35
N LEU A 340 0.10 -37.70 -13.01
CA LEU A 340 -0.97 -38.57 -12.50
C LEU A 340 -0.58 -39.27 -11.18
N GLU A 341 0.68 -39.66 -11.03
CA GLU A 341 1.23 -40.18 -9.78
C GLU A 341 1.11 -39.17 -8.65
N THR A 342 1.46 -37.90 -8.87
CA THR A 342 1.30 -36.84 -7.87
C THR A 342 -0.17 -36.64 -7.51
N VAL A 343 -1.05 -36.55 -8.52
CA VAL A 343 -2.50 -36.42 -8.32
C VAL A 343 -3.05 -37.57 -7.46
N HIS A 344 -2.71 -38.82 -7.80
CA HIS A 344 -3.15 -40.01 -7.05
C HIS A 344 -2.58 -40.07 -5.62
N LYS A 345 -1.31 -39.68 -5.42
CA LYS A 345 -0.68 -39.61 -4.09
C LYS A 345 -1.31 -38.52 -3.21
N SER A 346 -1.76 -37.42 -3.80
CA SER A 346 -2.43 -36.32 -3.09
C SER A 346 -3.92 -36.56 -2.87
N GLN A 347 -4.59 -37.33 -3.75
CA GLN A 347 -5.97 -37.78 -3.57
C GLN A 347 -6.25 -39.06 -4.38
N THR A 348 -6.40 -40.18 -3.68
CA THR A 348 -6.85 -41.45 -4.27
C THR A 348 -8.27 -41.29 -4.83
N GLY A 349 -8.58 -42.00 -5.93
CA GLY A 349 -9.88 -41.86 -6.60
C GLY A 349 -10.18 -40.48 -7.22
N PHE A 350 -9.22 -39.57 -7.36
CA PHE A 350 -9.45 -38.30 -8.07
C PHE A 350 -9.69 -38.55 -9.58
N LEU A 351 -10.92 -38.32 -10.04
CA LEU A 351 -11.35 -38.54 -11.42
C LEU A 351 -10.94 -39.95 -11.92
N GLU A 352 -10.51 -40.07 -13.18
CA GLU A 352 -10.12 -41.36 -13.78
C GLU A 352 -8.62 -41.69 -13.61
N THR A 353 -7.91 -41.02 -12.68
CA THR A 353 -6.43 -41.05 -12.57
C THR A 353 -5.84 -42.47 -12.56
N GLU A 354 -6.46 -43.43 -11.86
CA GLU A 354 -6.00 -44.82 -11.81
C GLU A 354 -6.17 -45.60 -13.13
N LYS A 355 -7.18 -45.27 -13.93
CA LYS A 355 -7.36 -45.84 -15.28
C LYS A 355 -6.31 -45.27 -16.22
N LEU A 356 -6.08 -43.95 -16.13
CA LEU A 356 -5.11 -43.24 -16.96
C LEU A 356 -3.67 -43.67 -16.64
N LEU A 357 -3.30 -43.85 -15.36
CA LEU A 357 -1.99 -44.40 -14.97
C LEU A 357 -1.70 -45.74 -15.67
N LYS A 358 -2.61 -46.70 -15.55
CA LYS A 358 -2.50 -48.01 -16.22
C LYS A 358 -2.42 -47.86 -17.75
N SER A 359 -3.14 -46.91 -18.35
CA SER A 359 -3.04 -46.63 -19.78
C SER A 359 -1.67 -46.06 -20.16
N VAL A 360 -1.13 -45.14 -19.37
CA VAL A 360 0.18 -44.50 -19.60
C VAL A 360 1.32 -45.50 -19.42
N GLU A 361 1.28 -46.31 -18.37
CA GLU A 361 2.24 -47.40 -18.13
C GLU A 361 2.30 -48.38 -19.32
N ASN A 362 1.15 -48.77 -19.86
CA ASN A 362 1.08 -49.62 -21.05
C ASN A 362 1.62 -48.96 -22.33
N GLN A 363 1.63 -47.62 -22.44
CA GLN A 363 2.27 -46.93 -23.57
C GLN A 363 3.78 -46.75 -23.35
N ILE A 364 4.21 -46.50 -22.11
CA ILE A 364 5.64 -46.48 -21.73
C ILE A 364 6.29 -47.83 -22.06
N LEU A 365 5.65 -48.95 -21.66
CA LEU A 365 6.16 -50.29 -21.95
C LEU A 365 6.38 -50.52 -23.45
N LYS A 366 5.42 -50.15 -24.32
CA LYS A 366 5.57 -50.27 -25.78
C LYS A 366 6.70 -49.40 -26.35
N VAL A 367 6.85 -48.18 -25.84
CA VAL A 367 7.93 -47.27 -26.24
C VAL A 367 9.29 -47.84 -25.82
N GLU A 368 9.39 -48.43 -24.63
CA GLU A 368 10.60 -49.08 -24.12
C GLU A 368 10.92 -50.39 -24.86
N GLU A 369 9.91 -51.18 -25.26
CA GLU A 369 10.07 -52.37 -26.10
C GLU A 369 10.55 -52.00 -27.51
N THR A 370 9.90 -51.05 -28.18
CA THR A 370 10.30 -50.55 -29.51
C THR A 370 11.71 -49.95 -29.46
N ARG A 371 12.04 -49.20 -28.39
CA ARG A 371 13.39 -48.69 -28.18
C ARG A 371 14.41 -49.82 -28.03
N ARG A 372 14.14 -50.83 -27.19
CA ARG A 372 15.05 -51.97 -26.96
C ARG A 372 15.27 -52.78 -28.24
N GLN A 373 14.21 -52.97 -29.03
CA GLN A 373 14.25 -53.59 -30.37
C GLN A 373 15.15 -52.79 -31.32
N ASN A 374 14.99 -51.47 -31.39
CA ASN A 374 15.84 -50.59 -32.20
C ASN A 374 17.31 -50.57 -31.74
N ASP A 375 17.56 -50.50 -30.43
CA ASP A 375 18.91 -50.54 -29.85
C ASP A 375 19.60 -51.89 -30.15
N GLN A 376 18.86 -53.01 -30.14
CA GLN A 376 19.34 -54.33 -30.54
C GLN A 376 19.62 -54.42 -32.04
N ILE A 377 18.73 -53.90 -32.90
CA ILE A 377 18.90 -53.83 -34.35
C ILE A 377 20.15 -53.02 -34.72
N ASN A 378 20.31 -51.82 -34.15
CA ASN A 378 21.49 -50.96 -34.35
C ASN A 378 22.78 -51.69 -33.94
N THR A 379 22.76 -52.40 -32.81
CA THR A 379 23.89 -53.20 -32.33
C THR A 379 24.25 -54.33 -33.30
N LEU A 380 23.26 -55.04 -33.86
CA LEU A 380 23.48 -56.09 -34.86
C LEU A 380 23.97 -55.52 -36.20
N TYR A 381 23.50 -54.34 -36.61
CA TYR A 381 23.89 -53.69 -37.86
C TYR A 381 25.35 -53.22 -37.84
N GLU A 382 25.82 -52.64 -36.72
CA GLU A 382 27.25 -52.37 -36.53
C GLU A 382 28.12 -53.64 -36.46
N GLN A 383 27.60 -54.73 -35.88
CA GLN A 383 28.28 -56.02 -35.95
C GLN A 383 28.38 -56.53 -37.40
N ALA A 384 27.31 -56.41 -38.20
CA ALA A 384 27.30 -56.77 -39.61
C ALA A 384 28.30 -55.92 -40.42
N HIS A 385 28.35 -54.60 -40.20
CA HIS A 385 29.39 -53.72 -40.76
C HIS A 385 30.81 -54.14 -40.33
N GLY A 386 31.02 -54.47 -39.05
CA GLY A 386 32.32 -54.95 -38.54
C GLY A 386 32.78 -56.25 -39.21
N LEU A 387 31.85 -57.18 -39.45
CA LEU A 387 32.10 -58.43 -40.17
C LEU A 387 32.35 -58.19 -41.66
N LEU A 388 31.63 -57.26 -42.29
CA LEU A 388 31.83 -56.83 -43.68
C LEU A 388 33.23 -56.22 -43.88
N ARG A 389 33.64 -55.29 -43.00
CA ARG A 389 35.01 -54.73 -42.94
C ARG A 389 36.07 -55.83 -42.77
N SER A 390 35.74 -56.91 -42.06
CA SER A 390 36.59 -58.09 -41.83
C SER A 390 36.54 -59.15 -42.94
N LYS A 391 35.82 -58.91 -44.05
CA LYS A 391 35.55 -59.90 -45.13
C LYS A 391 34.91 -61.21 -44.66
N LYS A 392 34.14 -61.19 -43.56
CA LYS A 392 33.41 -62.35 -43.02
C LYS A 392 31.98 -62.37 -43.54
N TRP A 393 31.83 -62.49 -44.86
CA TRP A 393 30.56 -62.30 -45.58
C TRP A 393 29.42 -63.17 -45.06
N ARG A 394 29.68 -64.45 -44.77
CA ARG A 394 28.66 -65.39 -44.27
C ARG A 394 28.10 -64.93 -42.93
N ASN A 395 28.96 -64.63 -41.96
CA ASN A 395 28.59 -64.12 -40.65
C ASN A 395 27.88 -62.76 -40.72
N ALA A 396 28.24 -61.90 -41.68
CA ALA A 396 27.56 -60.63 -41.90
C ALA A 396 26.10 -60.85 -42.36
N LEU A 397 25.86 -61.81 -43.27
CA LEU A 397 24.50 -62.21 -43.65
C LEU A 397 23.72 -62.84 -42.50
N ASP A 398 24.37 -63.66 -41.67
CA ASP A 398 23.70 -64.27 -40.51
C ASP A 398 23.24 -63.18 -39.52
N LYS A 399 24.01 -62.08 -39.36
CA LYS A 399 23.59 -60.90 -38.58
C LYS A 399 22.49 -60.08 -39.24
N MET A 400 22.49 -59.92 -40.57
CA MET A 400 21.36 -59.30 -41.28
C MET A 400 20.07 -60.14 -41.17
N GLU A 401 20.18 -61.47 -41.12
CA GLU A 401 19.06 -62.38 -40.91
C GLU A 401 18.59 -62.44 -39.44
N GLU A 402 19.46 -62.11 -38.47
CA GLU A 402 19.03 -61.82 -37.08
C GLU A 402 18.24 -60.50 -37.00
N ILE A 403 18.67 -59.44 -37.70
CA ILE A 403 17.92 -58.17 -37.79
C ILE A 403 16.55 -58.39 -38.42
N ARG A 404 16.48 -59.13 -39.54
CA ARG A 404 15.23 -59.42 -40.27
C ARG A 404 14.20 -60.24 -39.48
N LYS A 405 14.59 -60.82 -38.34
CA LYS A 405 13.70 -61.51 -37.39
C LYS A 405 13.20 -60.60 -36.26
N LEU A 406 13.84 -59.45 -36.06
CA LEU A 406 13.42 -58.41 -35.12
C LEU A 406 12.57 -57.34 -35.82
N ASP A 407 12.90 -57.01 -37.07
CA ASP A 407 12.18 -56.07 -37.94
C ASP A 407 12.21 -56.62 -39.37
N ASP A 408 11.06 -57.06 -39.88
CA ASP A 408 10.94 -57.62 -41.23
C ASP A 408 10.90 -56.55 -42.32
N GLN A 409 10.73 -55.27 -41.93
CA GLN A 409 10.73 -54.08 -42.79
C GLN A 409 12.07 -53.32 -42.74
N PHE A 410 13.07 -53.86 -42.04
CA PHE A 410 14.37 -53.21 -41.86
C PHE A 410 15.06 -52.88 -43.20
N LEU A 411 15.32 -51.59 -43.41
CA LEU A 411 15.93 -51.08 -44.63
C LEU A 411 17.47 -51.11 -44.54
N ASP A 412 18.09 -52.09 -45.21
CA ASP A 412 19.54 -52.21 -45.43
C ASP A 412 20.08 -51.11 -46.37
N LYS A 413 20.17 -49.89 -45.84
CA LYS A 413 20.59 -48.67 -46.58
C LYS A 413 21.98 -48.79 -47.20
N ASP A 414 22.86 -49.55 -46.58
CA ASP A 414 24.23 -49.75 -47.05
C ASP A 414 24.39 -50.97 -47.96
N GLY A 415 23.32 -51.72 -48.23
CA GLY A 415 23.34 -52.92 -49.08
C GLY A 415 24.29 -54.00 -48.58
N ILE A 416 24.46 -54.15 -47.25
CA ILE A 416 25.31 -55.15 -46.61
C ILE A 416 24.95 -56.56 -47.13
N SER A 417 23.65 -56.84 -47.19
CA SER A 417 23.10 -58.14 -47.59
C SER A 417 23.35 -58.45 -49.06
N GLU A 418 23.27 -57.45 -49.94
CA GLU A 418 23.53 -57.62 -51.37
C GLU A 418 25.02 -57.83 -51.61
N LYS A 419 25.87 -56.97 -51.03
CA LYS A 419 27.34 -57.05 -51.13
C LYS A 419 27.86 -58.41 -50.64
N ALA A 420 27.40 -58.88 -49.49
CA ALA A 420 27.84 -60.15 -48.93
C ALA A 420 27.31 -61.37 -49.70
N LYS A 421 26.09 -61.34 -50.26
CA LYS A 421 25.59 -62.38 -51.17
C LYS A 421 26.42 -62.44 -52.45
N ASN A 422 26.62 -61.30 -53.11
CA ASN A 422 27.33 -61.23 -54.39
C ASN A 422 28.78 -61.75 -54.27
N VAL A 423 29.50 -61.41 -53.19
CA VAL A 423 30.86 -61.94 -52.97
C VAL A 423 30.84 -63.45 -52.68
N LEU A 424 29.92 -63.96 -51.85
CA LEU A 424 29.82 -65.40 -51.61
C LEU A 424 29.49 -66.19 -52.88
N THR A 425 28.61 -65.68 -53.76
CA THR A 425 28.33 -66.34 -55.04
C THR A 425 29.53 -66.36 -55.98
N LEU A 426 30.41 -65.35 -55.92
CA LEU A 426 31.67 -65.34 -56.67
C LEU A 426 32.69 -66.30 -56.06
N GLU A 427 32.84 -66.32 -54.74
CA GLU A 427 33.70 -67.27 -54.01
C GLU A 427 33.26 -68.74 -54.28
N GLU A 428 31.95 -69.01 -54.36
CA GLU A 428 31.42 -70.32 -54.72
C GLU A 428 31.65 -70.67 -56.20
N GLN A 429 31.43 -69.74 -57.14
CA GLN A 429 31.68 -69.97 -58.57
C GLN A 429 33.17 -70.22 -58.85
N ASP A 430 34.08 -69.46 -58.23
CA ASP A 430 35.53 -69.70 -58.35
C ASP A 430 35.93 -71.05 -57.72
N ALA A 431 35.32 -71.44 -56.58
CA ALA A 431 35.56 -72.75 -55.99
C ALA A 431 35.05 -73.91 -56.88
N GLN A 432 33.87 -73.79 -57.47
CA GLN A 432 33.33 -74.75 -58.45
C GLN A 432 34.26 -74.86 -59.67
N ARG A 433 34.65 -73.73 -60.26
CA ARG A 433 35.59 -73.67 -61.40
C ARG A 433 36.96 -74.28 -61.08
N GLN A 434 37.51 -74.07 -59.88
CA GLN A 434 38.76 -74.70 -59.45
C GLN A 434 38.60 -76.22 -59.26
N ASN A 435 37.45 -76.69 -58.78
CA ASN A 435 37.15 -78.13 -58.70
C ASN A 435 37.00 -78.77 -60.09
N GLU A 436 36.36 -78.10 -61.05
CA GLU A 436 36.26 -78.55 -62.45
C GLU A 436 37.65 -78.62 -63.12
N LEU A 437 38.47 -77.57 -62.97
CA LEU A 437 39.86 -77.55 -63.44
C LEU A 437 40.68 -78.69 -62.83
N ALA A 438 40.49 -78.97 -61.52
CA ALA A 438 41.14 -80.07 -60.84
C ALA A 438 40.67 -81.45 -61.34
N ALA A 439 39.37 -81.61 -61.66
CA ALA A 439 38.81 -82.84 -62.19
C ALA A 439 39.29 -83.11 -63.63
N MET A 440 39.24 -82.11 -64.51
CA MET A 440 39.80 -82.18 -65.87
C MET A 440 41.30 -82.50 -65.85
N TYR A 441 42.05 -81.91 -64.91
CA TYR A 441 43.47 -82.19 -64.73
C TYR A 441 43.73 -83.61 -64.19
N ALA A 442 42.91 -84.10 -63.26
CA ALA A 442 42.98 -85.47 -62.78
C ALA A 442 42.66 -86.49 -63.89
N GLU A 443 41.72 -86.18 -64.78
CA GLU A 443 41.44 -86.98 -65.98
C GLU A 443 42.62 -86.97 -66.97
N SER A 444 43.17 -85.80 -67.28
CA SER A 444 44.38 -85.67 -68.11
C SER A 444 45.55 -86.50 -67.54
N ALA A 445 45.74 -86.50 -66.22
CA ALA A 445 46.73 -87.33 -65.53
C ALA A 445 46.36 -88.84 -65.47
N ARG A 446 45.08 -89.20 -65.56
CA ARG A 446 44.62 -90.60 -65.71
C ARG A 446 44.93 -91.11 -67.12
N LEU A 447 44.55 -90.38 -68.15
CA LEU A 447 44.80 -90.73 -69.56
C LEU A 447 46.31 -90.92 -69.82
N LEU A 448 47.17 -90.12 -69.17
CA LEU A 448 48.62 -90.29 -69.18
C LEU A 448 49.07 -91.66 -68.65
N LYS A 449 48.46 -92.14 -67.55
CA LYS A 449 48.76 -93.45 -66.92
C LYS A 449 48.23 -94.61 -67.75
N GLU A 450 47.07 -94.42 -68.40
CA GLU A 450 46.48 -95.37 -69.35
C GLU A 450 47.25 -95.46 -70.68
N GLY A 451 48.28 -94.62 -70.90
CA GLY A 451 49.11 -94.62 -72.11
C GLY A 451 48.53 -93.81 -73.27
N LYS A 452 47.38 -93.16 -73.08
CA LYS A 452 46.66 -92.35 -74.07
C LYS A 452 47.25 -90.95 -74.19
N TYR A 453 48.50 -90.88 -74.65
CA TYR A 453 49.33 -89.68 -74.56
C TYR A 453 48.80 -88.46 -75.34
N GLN A 454 48.04 -88.67 -76.42
CA GLN A 454 47.45 -87.56 -77.18
C GLN A 454 46.20 -87.02 -76.47
N GLU A 455 45.23 -87.88 -76.14
CA GLU A 455 44.04 -87.53 -75.32
C GLU A 455 44.45 -86.81 -74.02
N ALA A 456 45.53 -87.27 -73.36
CA ALA A 456 46.07 -86.63 -72.16
C ALA A 456 46.58 -85.19 -72.40
N LEU A 457 47.20 -84.91 -73.56
CA LEU A 457 47.65 -83.57 -73.94
C LEU A 457 46.51 -82.66 -74.35
N ASP A 458 45.52 -83.19 -75.05
CA ASP A 458 44.36 -82.42 -75.50
C ASP A 458 43.51 -82.01 -74.29
N LYS A 459 43.28 -82.94 -73.34
CA LYS A 459 42.62 -82.64 -72.05
C LYS A 459 43.45 -81.71 -71.15
N TRP A 460 44.78 -81.76 -71.23
CA TRP A 460 45.64 -80.75 -70.58
C TRP A 460 45.51 -79.37 -71.24
N GLN A 461 45.39 -79.34 -72.57
CA GLN A 461 45.26 -78.10 -73.32
C GLN A 461 43.90 -77.43 -73.03
N GLU A 462 42.82 -78.19 -72.85
CA GLU A 462 41.53 -77.70 -72.34
C GLU A 462 41.70 -76.99 -70.98
N VAL A 463 42.31 -77.64 -69.98
CA VAL A 463 42.63 -77.03 -68.68
C VAL A 463 43.39 -75.71 -68.84
N LYS A 464 44.36 -75.66 -69.76
CA LYS A 464 45.16 -74.46 -70.03
C LYS A 464 44.46 -73.39 -70.88
N THR A 465 43.32 -73.68 -71.51
CA THR A 465 42.45 -72.65 -72.09
C THR A 465 41.55 -72.00 -71.04
N VAL A 466 41.13 -72.74 -70.01
CA VAL A 466 40.26 -72.23 -68.93
C VAL A 466 41.05 -71.53 -67.81
N ASP A 467 42.27 -72.00 -67.51
CA ASP A 467 43.28 -71.27 -66.73
C ASP A 467 44.70 -71.46 -67.32
N PRO A 468 45.22 -70.47 -68.07
CA PRO A 468 46.59 -70.48 -68.58
C PRO A 468 47.68 -70.59 -67.51
N LYS A 469 47.41 -70.26 -66.24
CA LYS A 469 48.37 -70.35 -65.12
C LYS A 469 48.30 -71.67 -64.36
N TYR A 470 47.35 -72.56 -64.67
CA TYR A 470 47.14 -73.80 -63.92
C TYR A 470 48.42 -74.68 -63.85
N PRO A 471 48.82 -75.21 -62.67
CA PRO A 471 50.13 -75.83 -62.50
C PRO A 471 50.17 -77.32 -62.89
N ASP A 472 51.12 -77.71 -63.75
CA ASP A 472 51.35 -79.11 -64.17
C ASP A 472 52.09 -79.92 -63.08
N ARG A 473 51.44 -80.13 -61.92
CA ARG A 473 52.02 -80.78 -60.72
C ARG A 473 52.42 -82.24 -60.91
N GLN A 474 51.94 -82.91 -61.97
CA GLN A 474 52.22 -84.32 -62.30
C GLN A 474 53.03 -84.43 -63.62
N TRP A 475 53.50 -83.30 -64.16
CA TRP A 475 54.29 -83.21 -65.39
C TRP A 475 53.64 -83.87 -66.62
N VAL A 476 52.31 -83.81 -66.72
CA VAL A 476 51.52 -84.45 -67.78
C VAL A 476 51.96 -83.94 -69.15
N GLN A 477 52.13 -82.63 -69.32
CA GLN A 477 52.50 -82.06 -70.62
C GLN A 477 53.89 -82.51 -71.07
N ARG A 478 54.85 -82.53 -70.14
CA ARG A 478 56.23 -82.94 -70.40
C ARG A 478 56.33 -84.45 -70.67
N THR A 479 55.59 -85.25 -69.91
CA THR A 479 55.64 -86.71 -69.97
C THR A 479 54.95 -87.25 -71.22
N ALA A 480 53.75 -86.76 -71.54
CA ALA A 480 53.02 -87.16 -72.74
C ALA A 480 53.76 -86.75 -74.03
N ARG A 481 54.25 -85.50 -74.12
CA ARG A 481 55.07 -85.06 -75.28
C ARG A 481 56.32 -85.90 -75.43
N LYS A 482 57.01 -86.25 -74.34
CA LYS A 482 58.18 -87.15 -74.39
C LYS A 482 57.80 -88.53 -74.93
N LYS A 483 56.71 -89.13 -74.44
CA LYS A 483 56.22 -90.44 -74.88
C LYS A 483 55.79 -90.45 -76.35
N LEU A 484 55.06 -89.45 -76.83
CA LEU A 484 54.73 -89.28 -78.25
C LEU A 484 55.98 -89.11 -79.12
N SER A 485 56.95 -88.30 -78.67
CA SER A 485 58.22 -88.10 -79.38
C SER A 485 59.11 -89.36 -79.45
N SER A 486 58.87 -90.36 -78.58
CA SER A 486 59.51 -91.68 -78.66
C SER A 486 58.78 -92.67 -79.58
N ILE A 487 57.57 -92.35 -80.05
CA ILE A 487 56.77 -93.18 -80.96
C ILE A 487 56.96 -92.74 -82.43
N ALA A 488 57.27 -91.46 -82.69
CA ALA A 488 57.36 -90.91 -84.05
C ALA A 488 58.73 -90.28 -84.39
N ARG A 489 59.49 -90.91 -85.31
CA ARG A 489 60.69 -90.36 -85.96
C ARG A 489 60.79 -90.87 -87.43
N PRO A 490 61.41 -90.11 -88.36
CA PRO A 490 60.55 -89.36 -89.31
C PRO A 490 61.02 -89.36 -90.78
N VAL A 491 60.24 -88.71 -91.66
CA VAL A 491 60.63 -88.34 -93.04
C VAL A 491 60.38 -86.83 -93.30
N ARG A 492 61.12 -86.22 -94.24
CA ARG A 492 61.19 -84.77 -94.54
C ARG A 492 60.22 -84.30 -95.65
N ALA A 493 59.84 -83.02 -95.61
CA ALA A 493 59.49 -82.18 -96.78
C ALA A 493 59.96 -80.71 -96.57
N LYS A 494 59.78 -79.81 -97.56
CA LYS A 494 60.32 -78.41 -97.61
C LYS A 494 59.29 -77.37 -98.10
N PHE A 495 59.70 -76.08 -98.02
CA PHE A 495 59.19 -74.78 -98.60
C PHE A 495 58.60 -73.81 -97.53
N ARG A 496 58.97 -72.52 -97.39
CA ARG A 496 58.99 -71.29 -98.27
C ARG A 496 57.58 -70.85 -98.70
N TYR A 497 57.08 -69.59 -98.63
CA TYR A 497 57.55 -68.20 -98.28
C TYR A 497 56.34 -67.41 -97.61
N THR A 498 56.22 -66.09 -97.34
CA THR A 498 56.97 -64.81 -97.58
C THR A 498 56.76 -63.75 -96.44
N ILE A 499 56.95 -62.43 -96.66
CA ILE A 499 56.89 -61.28 -95.71
C ILE A 499 55.62 -60.40 -95.86
N ILE A 500 55.12 -59.79 -94.75
CA ILE A 500 54.35 -58.50 -94.57
C ILE A 500 53.85 -58.43 -93.08
N GLY A 501 53.53 -57.33 -92.36
CA GLY A 501 53.59 -55.86 -92.57
C GLY A 501 52.23 -55.15 -92.28
N SER A 502 52.08 -54.00 -91.58
CA SER A 502 52.92 -53.20 -90.64
C SER A 502 52.04 -52.14 -89.89
N ASN A 503 52.61 -51.35 -88.95
CA ASN A 503 52.04 -50.12 -88.30
C ASN A 503 50.81 -50.26 -87.35
N SER A 504 50.32 -49.23 -86.62
CA SER A 504 50.90 -48.15 -85.74
C SER A 504 49.76 -47.20 -85.24
N ILE A 505 50.05 -46.25 -84.32
CA ILE A 505 49.17 -45.14 -83.80
C ILE A 505 48.15 -45.62 -82.73
N LYS A 506 47.84 -45.00 -81.56
CA LYS A 506 48.24 -43.82 -80.73
C LYS A 506 47.12 -42.78 -80.44
N ILE A 507 46.71 -42.75 -79.15
CA ILE A 507 46.54 -41.60 -78.22
C ILE A 507 45.66 -40.38 -78.63
N VAL A 508 44.72 -40.00 -77.74
CA VAL A 508 44.39 -38.65 -77.19
C VAL A 508 42.90 -38.63 -76.76
N SER A 509 42.38 -38.05 -75.65
CA SER A 509 42.85 -37.54 -74.34
C SER A 509 42.30 -36.14 -73.99
N VAL A 510 41.37 -36.07 -73.01
CA VAL A 510 41.08 -34.88 -72.14
C VAL A 510 40.36 -33.74 -72.94
N ILE A 511 39.52 -32.82 -72.41
CA ILE A 511 39.66 -31.81 -71.33
C ILE A 511 38.27 -31.40 -70.74
N LEU A 512 38.23 -31.04 -69.44
CA LEU A 512 37.08 -30.40 -68.76
C LEU A 512 37.01 -28.88 -69.03
N PHE A 513 35.84 -28.25 -68.84
CA PHE A 513 35.78 -26.82 -68.48
C PHE A 513 34.70 -26.50 -67.41
N PHE A 514 34.60 -25.22 -67.00
CA PHE A 514 34.32 -24.79 -65.62
C PHE A 514 33.19 -23.74 -65.49
N SER A 515 32.69 -23.55 -64.25
CA SER A 515 32.12 -22.32 -63.65
C SER A 515 30.89 -21.55 -64.23
N LEU A 516 29.80 -21.55 -63.44
CA LEU A 516 29.23 -20.38 -62.71
C LEU A 516 29.12 -18.97 -63.37
N LEU A 517 27.89 -18.40 -63.46
CA LEU A 517 27.40 -17.24 -62.65
C LEU A 517 26.05 -16.62 -63.15
N GLY A 518 25.36 -15.87 -62.26
CA GLY A 518 24.22 -14.97 -62.55
C GLY A 518 22.83 -15.62 -62.43
N ALA A 519 21.80 -15.18 -61.67
CA ALA A 519 21.40 -13.99 -60.89
C ALA A 519 20.14 -13.29 -61.47
N GLY A 520 19.10 -13.11 -60.64
CA GLY A 520 17.86 -12.40 -60.99
C GLY A 520 16.72 -12.66 -59.99
N MET A 521 16.07 -11.61 -59.50
CA MET A 521 14.94 -11.69 -58.55
C MET A 521 13.58 -11.53 -59.27
N ILE A 522 12.50 -11.93 -58.59
CA ILE A 522 11.32 -11.07 -58.37
C ILE A 522 10.66 -11.50 -57.06
N ALA A 523 10.09 -10.55 -56.31
CA ALA A 523 9.43 -10.80 -55.02
C ALA A 523 7.91 -10.75 -55.14
N LEU A 524 7.20 -11.37 -54.19
CA LEU A 524 5.81 -11.06 -53.87
C LEU A 524 5.66 -10.86 -52.36
N SER A 525 4.90 -9.85 -51.98
CA SER A 525 4.74 -9.39 -50.61
C SER A 525 3.67 -10.18 -49.84
N LYS A 526 3.77 -10.16 -48.51
CA LYS A 526 2.63 -10.37 -47.61
C LYS A 526 2.61 -9.31 -46.52
N SER A 527 1.40 -9.08 -46.02
CA SER A 527 0.99 -8.00 -45.12
C SER A 527 1.79 -7.90 -43.83
N SER A 528 2.02 -6.67 -43.40
CA SER A 528 2.30 -6.33 -42.00
C SER A 528 1.13 -6.78 -41.10
N ALA A 529 1.47 -7.42 -39.98
CA ALA A 529 0.63 -7.55 -38.80
C ALA A 529 1.45 -7.03 -37.61
N ASP A 530 0.81 -6.44 -36.61
CA ASP A 530 1.50 -5.72 -35.54
C ASP A 530 2.49 -6.58 -34.76
N SER A 531 3.75 -6.16 -34.76
CA SER A 531 4.86 -6.89 -34.15
C SER A 531 5.04 -6.50 -32.69
N THR A 532 4.29 -7.15 -31.80
CA THR A 532 4.59 -7.13 -30.36
C THR A 532 5.95 -7.80 -30.11
N SER A 533 6.99 -7.01 -29.80
CA SER A 533 8.28 -7.56 -29.39
C SER A 533 8.21 -8.05 -27.94
N LEU A 534 8.45 -9.35 -27.74
CA LEU A 534 8.37 -10.02 -26.45
C LEU A 534 9.69 -10.72 -26.15
N MET A 535 10.43 -10.24 -25.16
CA MET A 535 11.53 -10.96 -24.54
C MET A 535 11.05 -11.49 -23.20
N ARG A 536 11.14 -12.80 -22.98
CA ARG A 536 10.92 -13.40 -21.66
C ARG A 536 12.04 -14.35 -21.33
N ASP A 537 12.56 -14.27 -20.12
CA ASP A 537 13.50 -15.23 -19.57
C ASP A 537 13.20 -15.49 -18.09
N ASN A 538 12.69 -16.68 -17.81
CA ASN A 538 12.45 -17.12 -16.44
C ASN A 538 13.67 -17.81 -15.80
N PHE A 539 14.79 -17.92 -16.51
CA PHE A 539 16.04 -18.60 -16.15
C PHE A 539 15.92 -20.11 -15.83
N ASN A 540 14.77 -20.58 -15.38
CA ASN A 540 14.38 -21.96 -15.07
C ASN A 540 13.96 -22.77 -16.31
N SER A 541 14.56 -22.50 -17.48
CA SER A 541 14.10 -23.07 -18.75
C SER A 541 14.70 -24.46 -19.01
N ILE A 542 13.81 -25.45 -19.10
CA ILE A 542 14.14 -26.87 -19.40
C ILE A 542 14.91 -26.99 -20.73
N LEU A 543 14.57 -26.14 -21.72
CA LEU A 543 15.21 -26.09 -23.04
C LEU A 543 16.70 -25.72 -23.00
N TYR A 544 17.19 -25.18 -21.89
CA TYR A 544 18.58 -24.75 -21.71
C TYR A 544 19.27 -25.41 -20.52
N ASN A 545 18.75 -26.54 -19.98
CA ASN A 545 19.38 -27.29 -18.88
C ASN A 545 19.65 -26.46 -17.60
N GLY A 546 18.86 -25.41 -17.34
CA GLY A 546 19.17 -24.48 -16.24
C GLY A 546 20.53 -23.79 -16.45
N SER A 547 20.82 -23.38 -17.68
CA SER A 547 21.98 -22.54 -18.02
C SER A 547 21.53 -21.22 -18.65
N PHE A 548 22.37 -20.19 -18.46
CA PHE A 548 22.08 -18.81 -18.80
C PHE A 548 22.04 -18.57 -20.32
N ASN A 549 21.08 -17.77 -20.78
CA ASN A 549 20.85 -17.53 -22.20
C ASN A 549 21.72 -16.38 -22.75
N HIS A 550 23.00 -16.68 -23.03
CA HIS A 550 23.97 -15.73 -23.60
C HIS A 550 23.55 -15.13 -24.97
N ASN A 551 22.46 -15.60 -25.60
CA ASN A 551 21.95 -14.98 -26.83
C ASN A 551 21.06 -13.74 -26.55
N LYS A 552 20.43 -13.66 -25.36
CA LYS A 552 19.52 -12.56 -24.97
C LYS A 552 20.18 -11.46 -24.14
N TRP A 553 21.39 -11.71 -23.64
CA TRP A 553 22.00 -10.92 -22.57
C TRP A 553 23.48 -10.71 -22.81
N THR A 554 23.96 -9.53 -22.45
CA THR A 554 25.38 -9.17 -22.36
C THR A 554 25.76 -9.06 -20.89
N GLU A 555 26.77 -9.81 -20.47
CA GLU A 555 27.25 -9.87 -19.07
C GLU A 555 28.33 -8.83 -18.80
N GLN A 556 28.32 -8.22 -17.60
CA GLN A 556 29.42 -7.41 -17.08
C GLN A 556 29.81 -7.83 -15.65
N PRO A 557 31.11 -8.02 -15.34
CA PRO A 557 32.25 -7.97 -16.25
C PRO A 557 32.33 -9.18 -17.21
N GLN A 558 33.06 -9.03 -18.32
CA GLN A 558 33.22 -10.07 -19.37
C GLN A 558 34.04 -11.32 -18.96
N ASN A 559 34.12 -11.64 -17.68
CA ASN A 559 34.76 -12.87 -17.16
C ASN A 559 33.77 -13.63 -16.23
N PRO A 560 32.66 -14.16 -16.77
CA PRO A 560 31.43 -14.38 -16.01
C PRO A 560 31.42 -15.59 -15.07
N LYS A 561 32.36 -16.54 -15.21
CA LYS A 561 32.30 -17.90 -14.63
C LYS A 561 32.33 -18.01 -13.09
N LYS A 562 32.42 -16.89 -12.37
CA LYS A 562 32.25 -16.80 -10.90
C LYS A 562 31.27 -15.71 -10.45
N VAL A 563 30.69 -14.99 -11.41
CA VAL A 563 29.80 -13.84 -11.22
C VAL A 563 28.35 -14.25 -11.46
N PHE A 564 28.10 -14.98 -12.55
CA PHE A 564 26.78 -15.47 -12.95
C PHE A 564 26.77 -17.00 -12.93
N TYR A 565 25.86 -17.60 -12.16
CA TYR A 565 25.65 -19.05 -12.12
C TYR A 565 24.21 -19.38 -11.75
N GLN A 566 23.72 -20.58 -12.05
CA GLN A 566 22.37 -20.99 -11.63
C GLN A 566 22.38 -21.80 -10.33
N GLN A 567 21.35 -21.59 -9.51
CA GLN A 567 21.10 -22.34 -8.28
C GLN A 567 19.59 -22.55 -8.11
N GLY A 568 19.13 -23.80 -8.15
CA GLY A 568 17.71 -24.14 -7.93
C GLY A 568 16.74 -23.55 -8.95
N GLY A 569 17.16 -23.44 -10.22
CA GLY A 569 16.35 -22.87 -11.31
C GLY A 569 16.38 -21.34 -11.42
N ARG A 570 17.08 -20.65 -10.51
CA ARG A 570 17.25 -19.18 -10.52
C ARG A 570 18.65 -18.81 -10.96
N LEU A 571 18.78 -17.62 -11.55
CA LEU A 571 20.09 -17.02 -11.79
C LEU A 571 20.59 -16.33 -10.53
N VAL A 572 21.79 -16.70 -10.08
CA VAL A 572 22.51 -16.08 -8.98
C VAL A 572 23.51 -15.09 -9.54
N LEU A 573 23.48 -13.88 -9.00
CA LEU A 573 24.44 -12.82 -9.26
C LEU A 573 25.29 -12.64 -8.01
N ASN A 574 26.59 -12.81 -8.15
CA ASN A 574 27.57 -12.73 -7.10
C ASN A 574 28.60 -11.68 -7.49
N GLN A 575 28.70 -10.57 -6.75
CA GLN A 575 29.69 -9.52 -6.97
C GLN A 575 30.98 -9.86 -6.18
N PRO A 576 32.07 -10.34 -6.83
CA PRO A 576 33.26 -10.80 -6.11
C PRO A 576 34.28 -9.68 -5.83
N GLU A 577 34.16 -8.54 -6.52
CA GLU A 577 35.17 -7.48 -6.57
C GLU A 577 34.58 -6.10 -6.25
N ARG A 578 35.47 -5.24 -5.74
CA ARG A 578 35.12 -4.08 -4.91
C ARG A 578 34.37 -2.96 -5.64
N ASP A 579 34.69 -2.78 -6.93
CA ASP A 579 34.32 -1.58 -7.70
C ASP A 579 33.56 -1.89 -9.01
N ILE A 580 33.17 -3.17 -9.24
CA ILE A 580 32.51 -3.61 -10.48
C ILE A 580 31.09 -4.11 -10.17
N ALA A 581 30.10 -3.30 -10.55
CA ALA A 581 28.70 -3.72 -10.55
C ALA A 581 28.51 -4.95 -11.46
N SER A 582 27.82 -5.97 -10.97
CA SER A 582 27.65 -7.24 -11.66
C SER A 582 26.26 -7.31 -12.26
N PHE A 583 26.14 -7.10 -13.58
CA PHE A 583 24.87 -6.88 -14.24
C PHE A 583 24.73 -7.52 -15.63
N LEU A 584 23.48 -7.65 -16.05
CA LEU A 584 23.04 -8.10 -17.36
C LEU A 584 22.45 -6.93 -18.13
N LEU A 585 22.85 -6.73 -19.38
CA LEU A 585 22.23 -5.81 -20.34
C LEU A 585 21.47 -6.62 -21.40
N VAL A 586 20.23 -6.27 -21.70
CA VAL A 586 19.45 -6.92 -22.77
C VAL A 586 20.13 -6.73 -24.13
N LYS A 587 20.17 -7.80 -24.92
CA LYS A 587 20.81 -7.87 -26.23
C LYS A 587 19.77 -8.01 -27.34
N ASP A 588 20.04 -7.40 -28.50
CA ASP A 588 19.29 -7.50 -29.76
C ASP A 588 17.76 -7.29 -29.64
N PHE A 589 17.31 -6.41 -28.73
CA PHE A 589 15.90 -6.06 -28.56
C PHE A 589 15.59 -4.68 -29.14
N GLU A 590 14.65 -4.61 -30.08
CA GLU A 590 14.16 -3.35 -30.64
C GLU A 590 13.10 -2.72 -29.73
N PHE A 591 13.45 -1.61 -29.10
CA PHE A 591 12.54 -0.81 -28.28
C PHE A 591 11.71 0.11 -29.19
N SER A 592 10.38 -0.02 -29.12
CA SER A 592 9.46 0.81 -29.90
C SER A 592 9.23 2.16 -29.21
N THR A 593 9.24 3.23 -30.01
CA THR A 593 8.88 4.59 -29.57
C THR A 593 7.37 4.87 -29.62
N THR A 594 6.58 3.93 -30.16
CA THR A 594 5.14 4.05 -30.43
C THR A 594 4.31 2.95 -29.75
N SER A 595 4.92 2.20 -28.82
CA SER A 595 4.28 1.11 -28.07
C SER A 595 4.46 1.33 -26.58
N ILE A 596 3.48 0.94 -25.78
CA ILE A 596 3.65 0.87 -24.32
C ILE A 596 4.64 -0.26 -24.04
N THR A 597 5.73 0.05 -23.33
CA THR A 597 6.76 -0.95 -22.97
C THR A 597 6.63 -1.32 -21.51
N LEU A 598 6.43 -2.61 -21.24
CA LEU A 598 6.32 -3.17 -19.90
C LEU A 598 7.58 -3.97 -19.60
N ILE A 599 8.22 -3.70 -18.46
CA ILE A 599 9.44 -4.36 -18.01
C ILE A 599 9.16 -4.93 -16.62
N GLN A 600 9.22 -6.25 -16.46
CA GLN A 600 9.07 -6.93 -15.17
C GLN A 600 10.29 -7.80 -14.86
N ALA A 601 10.68 -7.85 -13.58
CA ALA A 601 11.66 -8.79 -13.05
C ALA A 601 11.33 -9.18 -11.61
N ASP A 602 11.43 -10.46 -11.28
CA ASP A 602 11.37 -10.92 -9.89
C ASP A 602 12.80 -10.97 -9.32
N LEU A 603 13.05 -10.24 -8.24
CA LEU A 603 14.39 -9.98 -7.67
C LEU A 603 14.45 -10.31 -6.17
N MET A 604 15.58 -10.80 -5.69
CA MET A 604 15.85 -11.03 -4.26
C MET A 604 17.32 -10.76 -3.92
N VAL A 605 17.60 -10.21 -2.73
CA VAL A 605 18.96 -10.07 -2.18
C VAL A 605 19.23 -11.12 -1.10
N ASP A 606 20.44 -11.68 -1.06
CA ASP A 606 20.82 -12.77 -0.15
C ASP A 606 21.42 -12.26 1.17
N THR A 607 21.99 -11.06 1.14
CA THR A 607 22.81 -10.47 2.21
C THR A 607 22.17 -9.18 2.75
N ILE A 608 21.71 -9.23 4.00
CA ILE A 608 21.18 -8.06 4.71
C ILE A 608 22.34 -7.26 5.31
N GLU A 609 23.00 -6.46 4.48
CA GLU A 609 23.89 -5.38 4.90
C GLU A 609 23.47 -4.08 4.19
N ASP A 610 23.54 -2.94 4.89
CA ASP A 610 22.81 -1.70 4.57
C ASP A 610 23.10 -1.05 3.20
N ASN A 611 24.05 -1.58 2.43
CA ASN A 611 24.61 -0.95 1.22
C ASN A 611 24.65 -1.86 -0.01
N ALA A 612 24.31 -3.15 0.11
CA ALA A 612 24.11 -4.04 -1.02
C ALA A 612 22.72 -3.82 -1.62
N SER A 613 22.62 -3.79 -2.96
CA SER A 613 21.35 -3.58 -3.65
C SER A 613 21.21 -4.43 -4.92
N ILE A 614 19.99 -4.89 -5.17
CA ILE A 614 19.59 -5.51 -6.45
C ILE A 614 18.63 -4.53 -7.15
N GLN A 615 18.86 -4.25 -8.44
CA GLN A 615 18.17 -3.18 -9.15
C GLN A 615 17.76 -3.58 -10.58
N LEU A 616 16.63 -3.03 -11.02
CA LEU A 616 16.10 -3.01 -12.37
C LEU A 616 16.25 -1.60 -12.94
N HIS A 617 16.97 -1.45 -14.05
CA HIS A 617 17.22 -0.19 -14.73
C HIS A 617 16.53 -0.17 -16.09
N ALA A 618 15.81 0.92 -16.39
CA ALA A 618 15.34 1.24 -17.73
C ALA A 618 16.14 2.45 -18.25
N LEU A 619 17.06 2.22 -19.18
CA LEU A 619 17.94 3.24 -19.76
C LEU A 619 17.18 4.06 -20.81
N THR A 620 17.32 5.38 -20.80
CA THR A 620 16.71 6.25 -21.82
C THR A 620 17.77 6.97 -22.65
N THR A 621 17.33 7.76 -23.64
CA THR A 621 18.19 8.70 -24.37
C THR A 621 18.73 9.84 -23.49
N ARG A 622 18.11 10.12 -22.34
CA ARG A 622 18.40 11.29 -21.49
C ARG A 622 18.86 10.93 -20.06
N GLY A 623 18.69 9.69 -19.63
CA GLY A 623 19.02 9.24 -18.27
C GLY A 623 18.76 7.75 -18.09
N ARG A 624 18.36 7.37 -16.88
CA ARG A 624 17.86 6.03 -16.55
C ARG A 624 16.89 6.08 -15.37
N PHE A 625 15.84 5.27 -15.45
CA PHE A 625 15.03 4.93 -14.28
C PHE A 625 15.68 3.76 -13.55
N ILE A 626 15.74 3.85 -12.23
CA ILE A 626 16.31 2.84 -11.35
C ILE A 626 15.25 2.50 -10.32
N CYS A 627 14.86 1.24 -10.26
CA CYS A 627 14.07 0.67 -9.17
C CYS A 627 14.86 -0.45 -8.51
N GLY A 628 14.90 -0.52 -7.19
CA GLY A 628 15.68 -1.53 -6.48
C GLY A 628 15.28 -1.77 -5.05
N LEU A 629 15.92 -2.78 -4.47
CA LEU A 629 15.91 -3.10 -3.05
C LEU A 629 17.33 -2.90 -2.51
N GLN A 630 17.47 -2.07 -1.48
CA GLN A 630 18.70 -1.91 -0.70
C GLN A 630 18.36 -2.13 0.78
N ALA A 631 18.88 -3.20 1.38
CA ALA A 631 18.42 -3.71 2.67
C ALA A 631 16.88 -3.71 2.77
N SER A 632 16.30 -3.06 3.79
CA SER A 632 14.84 -3.01 4.00
C SER A 632 14.10 -2.04 3.07
N ILE A 633 14.79 -1.32 2.18
CA ILE A 633 14.27 -0.16 1.45
C ILE A 633 14.02 -0.50 -0.03
N ARG A 634 12.74 -0.67 -0.36
CA ARG A 634 12.23 -0.62 -1.74
C ARG A 634 12.26 0.84 -2.20
N HIS A 635 12.91 1.14 -3.32
CA HIS A 635 13.09 2.50 -3.83
C HIS A 635 12.97 2.56 -5.36
N CYS A 636 12.47 3.69 -5.88
CA CYS A 636 12.53 4.02 -7.32
C CYS A 636 12.89 5.50 -7.51
N PHE A 637 13.76 5.78 -8.49
CA PHE A 637 14.19 7.14 -8.85
C PHE A 637 14.59 7.26 -10.33
N TYR A 638 14.65 8.50 -10.81
CA TYR A 638 15.25 8.85 -12.11
C TYR A 638 16.58 9.56 -11.92
N GLU A 639 17.58 9.18 -12.72
CA GLU A 639 18.90 9.79 -12.79
C GLU A 639 19.16 10.30 -14.22
N SER A 640 19.52 11.58 -14.36
CA SER A 640 19.74 12.25 -15.65
C SER A 640 21.21 12.20 -16.06
N ASN A 641 21.48 11.85 -17.33
CA ASN A 641 22.83 11.83 -17.90
C ASN A 641 23.50 13.21 -17.94
N TYR A 642 22.73 14.29 -17.79
CA TYR A 642 23.20 15.67 -17.86
C TYR A 642 23.58 16.28 -16.50
N GLY A 643 23.45 15.51 -15.40
CA GLY A 643 23.71 15.99 -14.04
C GLY A 643 22.57 16.85 -13.49
N GLY A 644 21.72 16.25 -12.65
CA GLY A 644 20.60 16.93 -12.00
C GLY A 644 20.20 16.23 -10.70
N PRO A 645 19.28 16.81 -9.91
CA PRO A 645 18.81 16.20 -8.68
C PRO A 645 18.11 14.86 -8.96
N VAL A 646 18.54 13.81 -8.25
CA VAL A 646 17.87 12.51 -8.27
C VAL A 646 16.43 12.68 -7.82
N THR A 647 15.48 12.41 -8.72
CA THR A 647 14.05 12.52 -8.39
C THR A 647 13.63 11.23 -7.68
N GLN A 648 13.82 11.19 -6.36
CA GLN A 648 13.43 10.08 -5.50
C GLN A 648 11.90 10.03 -5.40
N ILE A 649 11.29 9.00 -5.99
CA ILE A 649 9.84 8.98 -6.20
C ILE A 649 9.14 8.45 -4.95
N LYS A 650 9.68 7.40 -4.31
CA LYS A 650 9.26 6.90 -3.00
C LYS A 650 10.31 5.95 -2.39
N THR A 651 10.29 5.85 -1.07
CA THR A 651 10.96 4.82 -0.27
C THR A 651 9.91 4.10 0.56
N VAL A 652 9.92 2.77 0.55
CA VAL A 652 8.98 1.94 1.34
C VAL A 652 9.75 0.83 2.07
N TYR A 653 9.56 0.75 3.38
CA TYR A 653 10.13 -0.32 4.20
C TYR A 653 9.44 -1.67 3.92
N SER A 654 10.23 -2.73 3.83
CA SER A 654 9.79 -4.13 3.64
C SER A 654 10.33 -5.03 4.75
N GLN A 655 9.78 -6.24 4.88
CA GLN A 655 10.47 -7.32 5.61
C GLN A 655 11.54 -7.93 4.71
N ASN A 656 12.78 -8.04 5.20
CA ASN A 656 13.99 -8.32 4.38
C ASN A 656 14.04 -9.67 3.64
N ASN A 657 13.11 -10.58 3.92
CA ASN A 657 13.26 -11.99 3.55
C ASN A 657 12.19 -12.40 2.52
N GLY A 658 12.31 -11.92 1.29
CA GLY A 658 11.33 -12.20 0.24
C GLY A 658 11.84 -11.97 -1.18
N TRP A 659 11.14 -12.59 -2.14
CA TRP A 659 11.19 -12.19 -3.54
C TRP A 659 10.30 -10.96 -3.74
N HIS A 660 10.78 -10.02 -4.54
CA HIS A 660 10.09 -8.78 -4.85
C HIS A 660 9.88 -8.65 -6.36
N THR A 661 8.64 -8.41 -6.79
CA THR A 661 8.29 -8.25 -8.20
C THR A 661 8.39 -6.78 -8.58
N PHE A 662 9.41 -6.43 -9.35
CA PHE A 662 9.61 -5.08 -9.89
C PHE A 662 8.95 -4.95 -11.26
N TYR A 663 8.19 -3.88 -11.47
CA TYR A 663 7.53 -3.58 -12.74
C TYR A 663 7.68 -2.10 -13.09
N ILE A 664 8.17 -1.84 -14.30
CA ILE A 664 8.30 -0.50 -14.91
C ILE A 664 7.46 -0.48 -16.18
N GLU A 665 6.51 0.44 -16.25
CA GLU A 665 5.71 0.72 -17.44
C GLU A 665 6.11 2.07 -18.03
N ILE A 666 6.41 2.09 -19.33
CA ILE A 666 6.76 3.31 -20.08
C ILE A 666 5.69 3.50 -21.15
N ASN A 667 4.90 4.57 -21.00
CA ASN A 667 3.81 4.91 -21.89
C ASN A 667 4.18 6.17 -22.71
N PRO A 668 4.54 6.01 -24.01
CA PRO A 668 4.97 7.12 -24.84
C PRO A 668 3.82 8.06 -25.22
N PHE A 669 2.56 7.59 -25.18
CA PHE A 669 1.39 8.39 -25.55
C PHE A 669 1.01 9.42 -24.46
N THR A 670 1.20 9.06 -23.19
CA THR A 670 0.97 9.97 -22.06
C THR A 670 2.22 10.70 -21.60
N HIS A 671 3.40 10.37 -22.16
CA HIS A 671 4.72 10.77 -21.67
C HIS A 671 4.89 10.49 -20.16
N MET A 672 4.47 9.29 -19.73
CA MET A 672 4.57 8.86 -18.32
C MET A 672 5.33 7.54 -18.21
N ALA A 673 6.17 7.45 -17.19
CA ALA A 673 6.69 6.19 -16.66
C ALA A 673 6.02 5.89 -15.31
N PHE A 674 5.61 4.66 -15.07
CA PHE A 674 4.98 4.19 -13.83
C PHE A 674 5.80 3.07 -13.19
N PHE A 675 5.93 3.12 -11.87
CA PHE A 675 6.81 2.23 -11.11
C PHE A 675 5.99 1.47 -10.08
N HIS A 676 6.06 0.14 -10.12
CA HIS A 676 5.36 -0.74 -9.21
C HIS A 676 6.34 -1.74 -8.58
N ILE A 677 6.15 -2.06 -7.30
CA ILE A 677 6.88 -3.13 -6.61
C ILE A 677 5.87 -3.94 -5.81
N ASP A 678 5.82 -5.26 -6.03
CA ASP A 678 4.86 -6.20 -5.44
C ASP A 678 3.38 -5.89 -5.73
N GLY A 679 3.14 -5.18 -6.85
CA GLY A 679 1.81 -4.70 -7.26
C GLY A 679 1.43 -3.33 -6.69
N ASP A 680 2.10 -2.85 -5.63
CA ASP A 680 1.93 -1.46 -5.16
C ASP A 680 2.52 -0.50 -6.18
N GLN A 681 1.76 0.50 -6.66
CA GLN A 681 2.33 1.62 -7.39
C GLN A 681 3.18 2.47 -6.43
N VAL A 682 4.51 2.30 -6.51
CA VAL A 682 5.46 3.06 -5.69
C VAL A 682 5.73 4.44 -6.28
N GLY A 683 5.47 4.69 -7.57
CA GLY A 683 5.73 5.99 -8.16
C GLY A 683 5.27 6.20 -9.61
N SER A 684 5.56 7.41 -10.11
CA SER A 684 5.45 7.80 -11.52
C SER A 684 6.38 8.96 -11.84
N SER A 685 6.83 9.09 -13.09
CA SER A 685 7.62 10.22 -13.61
C SER A 685 7.06 10.69 -14.94
N VAL A 686 7.16 11.99 -15.22
CA VAL A 686 6.96 12.54 -16.57
C VAL A 686 8.23 12.30 -17.40
N LEU A 687 8.06 12.01 -18.69
CA LEU A 687 9.10 11.83 -19.70
C LEU A 687 9.24 13.09 -20.57
N ALA A 688 10.40 13.33 -21.18
CA ALA A 688 10.46 14.28 -22.28
C ALA A 688 9.79 13.70 -23.55
N ALA A 689 9.23 14.55 -24.41
CA ALA A 689 8.46 14.10 -25.59
C ALA A 689 9.32 13.36 -26.64
N ASP A 690 10.64 13.54 -26.59
CA ASP A 690 11.66 12.88 -27.41
C ASP A 690 12.45 11.79 -26.64
N GLU A 691 12.02 11.45 -25.42
CA GLU A 691 12.70 10.46 -24.59
C GLU A 691 12.32 9.03 -24.99
N GLN A 692 13.34 8.21 -25.27
CA GLN A 692 13.16 6.86 -25.82
C GLN A 692 13.92 5.86 -24.94
N LEU A 693 13.36 4.67 -24.76
CA LEU A 693 14.01 3.56 -24.06
C LEU A 693 15.13 2.98 -24.95
N THR A 694 16.35 2.87 -24.41
CA THR A 694 17.56 2.47 -25.13
C THR A 694 18.15 1.14 -24.65
N GLY A 695 17.71 0.65 -23.49
CA GLY A 695 18.20 -0.59 -22.89
C GLY A 695 17.52 -0.92 -21.57
N VAL A 696 17.62 -2.18 -21.17
CA VAL A 696 17.24 -2.63 -19.82
C VAL A 696 18.44 -3.33 -19.20
N ILE A 697 18.78 -2.94 -17.97
CA ILE A 697 19.85 -3.55 -17.19
C ILE A 697 19.26 -4.13 -15.89
N ILE A 698 19.72 -5.32 -15.48
CA ILE A 698 19.35 -5.95 -14.22
C ILE A 698 20.60 -6.49 -13.55
N GLY A 699 20.82 -6.21 -12.26
CA GLY A 699 22.10 -6.50 -11.62
C GLY A 699 22.17 -6.31 -10.11
N VAL A 700 23.37 -6.50 -9.59
CA VAL A 700 23.74 -6.22 -8.20
C VAL A 700 24.78 -5.09 -8.16
N TRP A 701 24.53 -4.11 -7.29
CA TRP A 701 25.39 -2.95 -7.02
C TRP A 701 25.62 -2.82 -5.52
N ASN A 702 26.86 -2.51 -5.12
CA ASN A 702 27.23 -2.14 -3.75
C ASN A 702 28.02 -0.82 -3.76
N SER A 703 27.76 0.07 -2.81
CA SER A 703 28.45 1.35 -2.61
C SER A 703 29.63 1.29 -1.62
N THR A 704 29.76 0.22 -0.82
CA THR A 704 30.79 0.10 0.25
C THR A 704 31.88 -0.96 -0.02
N GLY A 705 31.77 -1.69 -1.14
CA GLY A 705 32.83 -2.60 -1.59
C GLY A 705 32.95 -3.92 -0.80
N LEU A 706 31.83 -4.44 -0.29
CA LEU A 706 31.72 -5.81 0.26
C LEU A 706 31.07 -6.76 -0.76
N PRO A 707 31.37 -8.07 -0.74
CA PRO A 707 30.76 -9.02 -1.67
C PRO A 707 29.24 -9.11 -1.46
N ALA A 708 28.47 -8.85 -2.51
CA ALA A 708 27.01 -8.88 -2.49
C ALA A 708 26.50 -10.05 -3.35
N LYS A 709 25.44 -10.72 -2.89
CA LYS A 709 24.77 -11.79 -3.63
C LYS A 709 23.28 -11.51 -3.77
N GLY A 710 22.76 -11.75 -4.97
CA GLY A 710 21.35 -11.59 -5.32
C GLY A 710 20.88 -12.64 -6.32
N TYR A 711 19.58 -12.65 -6.58
CA TYR A 711 18.92 -13.62 -7.43
C TYR A 711 17.93 -12.93 -8.37
N ILE A 712 17.85 -13.44 -9.61
CA ILE A 712 16.90 -13.00 -10.64
C ILE A 712 16.09 -14.21 -11.11
N ASP A 713 14.78 -14.00 -11.29
CA ASP A 713 13.80 -14.96 -11.82
C ASP A 713 12.79 -14.20 -12.72
N ASN A 714 12.04 -14.94 -13.55
CA ASN A 714 10.83 -14.47 -14.26
C ASN A 714 10.89 -13.05 -14.88
N VAL A 715 11.94 -12.76 -15.65
CA VAL A 715 12.07 -11.47 -16.37
C VAL A 715 11.19 -11.47 -17.63
N SER A 716 10.50 -10.37 -17.89
CA SER A 716 9.80 -10.12 -19.15
C SER A 716 9.88 -8.66 -19.59
N ILE A 717 10.01 -8.45 -20.89
CA ILE A 717 9.93 -7.15 -21.57
C ILE A 717 8.92 -7.33 -22.71
N GLU A 718 7.79 -6.66 -22.61
CA GLU A 718 6.72 -6.70 -23.60
C GLU A 718 6.54 -5.31 -24.21
N THR A 719 6.59 -5.19 -25.54
CA THR A 719 6.00 -4.02 -26.22
C THR A 719 4.56 -4.36 -26.63
N ARG A 720 3.63 -3.50 -26.21
CA ARG A 720 2.22 -3.57 -26.59
C ARG A 720 1.91 -2.37 -27.47
N GLY A 721 1.52 -2.64 -28.72
CA GLY A 721 0.96 -1.61 -29.60
C GLY A 721 -0.31 -1.00 -29.01
N SER A 722 -0.80 0.10 -29.59
CA SER A 722 -2.13 0.59 -29.25
C SER A 722 -3.21 -0.46 -29.57
N PRO A 723 -4.28 -0.55 -28.76
CA PRO A 723 -5.50 -1.27 -29.15
C PRO A 723 -6.27 -0.55 -30.27
#